data_AF-A0A3M1T3Z0-F1
#
_entry.id   AF-A0A3M1T3Z0-F1
#
_cell.length_a   1.000
_cell.length_b   1.000
_cell.length_c   1.000
_cell.angle_alpha   90.00
_cell.angle_beta   90.00
_cell.angle_gamma   90.00
#
_symmetry.space_group_name_H-M   'P 1'
#
loop_
_entity.id
_entity.type
_entity.pdbx_description
1 polymer ?
#
loop_
_entity_poly.entity_id
_entity_poly.type
_entity_poly.pdbx_seq_one_letter_code
_entity_poly.pdbx_strand_id
1 'polypeptide(L)'
;MGAEGIVLVFARAPVPGQAKTRIAQALGADAAARLAAALLWHTARTVRRCRWRHAELWVAGDPAHPAVAECARRHGLRRRVQRGADLGARMHRAVTSGLARGGRVVVIGTDCPSLLPSELDRTGRLLDGGAACVLGPARDEVKVRSWLESALFGEVVAALPEMSIGQLDPGRAGGFNQGTGFERKDFTANPWDFLLMLEGAVLFGGAVHKRMGGTGPGRLAVPFAVQHVAAGFASSGEDTARREEIWAPLWPRFATLAEVEQVFREGRAVVGRREARTALDFTRAARTWGVSRGVDAFVRHAFLKRRGDSYVALPAGRVEVRFDRRVRLLDDLDPILDAADGMVRGTKSPPARMLALRRQIDEAAFAAALRPEPERLCGLVEALGRLEWLVALRAATGGKSDNPPLPARLSPAFLRACDDGSLEFRLAAAIAMIGPAGKGRERVGPLRANLTPIDPVAPGKWADGHSQRHWYGVSFVQRLGGVVRRRLIDGLRVGASSVPLSGRLALHPVDVAAFVWGGHGLDEARIERLLWGLLLLDGARRDDPDLNALQESWRTPVSETVVPRPWALLKLALWPGRVREVAVRTDPRIAALLEAGRLDEAVSVAAHRLRVAGLVPLPVVAPSRELDPARVLAALILPVYGHERLAEKVLEGTTPNTDEPSSSPPRQGAAV
;
A
#
# COMPACT_ATOMS: atom_id res chain seq x y z
N MET A 1 -51.90 -25.61 -42.68
CA MET A 1 -51.42 -26.08 -43.99
C MET A 1 -49.94 -26.42 -43.85
N GLY A 2 -49.50 -27.61 -44.29
CA GLY A 2 -48.09 -28.02 -44.17
C GLY A 2 -47.19 -27.14 -45.04
N ALA A 3 -46.02 -26.74 -44.52
CA ALA A 3 -45.08 -25.85 -45.18
C ALA A 3 -44.63 -26.42 -46.54
N GLU A 4 -44.58 -25.57 -47.56
CA GLU A 4 -44.09 -25.90 -48.89
C GLU A 4 -42.56 -26.03 -48.84
N GLY A 5 -42.08 -27.27 -48.78
CA GLY A 5 -40.66 -27.56 -48.62
C GLY A 5 -40.35 -29.05 -48.47
N ILE A 6 -39.07 -29.38 -48.55
CA ILE A 6 -38.54 -30.74 -48.56
C ILE A 6 -37.44 -30.94 -47.50
N VAL A 7 -37.52 -32.05 -46.78
CA VAL A 7 -36.45 -32.52 -45.88
C VAL A 7 -35.59 -33.55 -46.61
N LEU A 8 -34.28 -33.31 -46.68
CA LEU A 8 -33.29 -34.19 -47.28
C LEU A 8 -32.54 -34.91 -46.15
N VAL A 9 -32.82 -36.20 -45.98
CA VAL A 9 -32.17 -37.05 -44.98
C VAL A 9 -30.94 -37.70 -45.60
N PHE A 10 -29.76 -37.32 -45.12
CA PHE A 10 -28.49 -37.91 -45.54
C PHE A 10 -28.14 -39.10 -44.66
N ALA A 11 -27.97 -40.26 -45.29
CA ALA A 11 -27.60 -41.50 -44.63
C ALA A 11 -26.49 -42.23 -45.41
N ARG A 12 -25.77 -43.13 -44.74
CA ARG A 12 -24.89 -44.12 -45.38
C ARG A 12 -25.56 -45.50 -45.25
N ALA A 13 -25.45 -46.34 -46.28
CA ALA A 13 -25.97 -47.69 -46.23
C ALA A 13 -25.37 -48.45 -45.03
N PRO A 14 -26.19 -49.11 -44.19
CA PRO A 14 -25.74 -49.75 -42.94
C PRO A 14 -25.07 -51.11 -43.23
N VAL A 15 -23.92 -51.06 -43.91
CA VAL A 15 -23.09 -52.23 -44.23
C VAL A 15 -22.01 -52.37 -43.15
N PRO A 16 -21.81 -53.57 -42.55
CA PRO A 16 -20.73 -53.84 -41.62
C PRO A 16 -19.37 -53.37 -42.16
N GLY A 17 -18.60 -52.65 -41.34
CA GLY A 17 -17.29 -52.12 -41.71
C GLY A 17 -17.31 -50.85 -42.58
N GLN A 18 -18.47 -50.43 -43.10
CA GLN A 18 -18.58 -49.22 -43.94
C GLN A 18 -19.37 -48.09 -43.26
N ALA A 19 -20.32 -48.43 -42.39
CA ALA A 19 -21.08 -47.49 -41.58
C ALA A 19 -20.50 -47.40 -40.17
N LYS A 20 -20.50 -46.19 -39.60
CA LYS A 20 -20.14 -45.95 -38.19
C LYS A 20 -18.79 -46.55 -37.78
N THR A 21 -17.78 -46.47 -38.64
CA THR A 21 -16.47 -47.11 -38.45
C THR A 21 -15.76 -46.71 -37.16
N ARG A 22 -15.94 -45.48 -36.67
CA ARG A 22 -15.44 -45.06 -35.33
C ARG A 22 -16.13 -45.78 -34.18
N ILE A 23 -17.46 -46.00 -34.25
CA ILE A 23 -18.21 -46.74 -33.23
C ILE A 23 -17.95 -48.26 -33.35
N ALA A 24 -17.66 -48.75 -34.55
CA ALA A 24 -17.32 -50.14 -34.79
C ALA A 24 -16.06 -50.59 -34.04
N GLN A 25 -15.14 -49.68 -33.71
CA GLN A 25 -13.96 -49.97 -32.87
C GLN A 25 -14.35 -50.41 -31.46
N ALA A 26 -15.47 -49.93 -30.92
CA ALA A 26 -15.95 -50.27 -29.59
C ALA A 26 -17.02 -51.39 -29.59
N LEU A 27 -17.90 -51.41 -30.59
CA LEU A 27 -19.07 -52.31 -30.61
C LEU A 27 -18.95 -53.49 -31.60
N GLY A 28 -17.93 -53.50 -32.45
CA GLY A 28 -17.82 -54.43 -33.58
C GLY A 28 -18.60 -53.97 -34.82
N ALA A 29 -18.18 -54.45 -35.99
CA ALA A 29 -18.70 -54.02 -37.30
C ALA A 29 -20.21 -54.28 -37.47
N ASP A 30 -20.69 -55.46 -37.03
CA ASP A 30 -22.11 -55.82 -37.15
C ASP A 30 -23.01 -55.02 -36.22
N ALA A 31 -22.56 -54.78 -34.98
CA ALA A 31 -23.34 -53.96 -34.04
C ALA A 31 -23.40 -52.50 -34.49
N ALA A 32 -22.31 -51.97 -35.07
CA ALA A 32 -22.29 -50.63 -35.62
C ALA A 32 -23.22 -50.47 -36.84
N ALA A 33 -23.31 -51.51 -37.70
CA ALA A 33 -24.27 -51.54 -38.79
C ALA A 33 -25.73 -51.61 -38.30
N ARG A 34 -26.02 -52.44 -37.29
CA ARG A 34 -27.35 -52.47 -36.63
C ARG A 34 -27.72 -51.13 -36.02
N LEU A 35 -26.77 -50.46 -35.36
CA LEU A 35 -26.97 -49.12 -34.80
C LEU A 35 -27.24 -48.09 -35.91
N ALA A 36 -26.48 -48.13 -37.00
CA ALA A 36 -26.68 -47.25 -38.15
C ALA A 36 -28.09 -47.43 -38.76
N ALA A 37 -28.57 -48.68 -38.87
CA ALA A 37 -29.93 -48.98 -39.29
C ALA A 37 -30.97 -48.43 -38.30
N ALA A 38 -30.77 -48.62 -36.98
CA ALA A 38 -31.67 -48.10 -35.95
C ALA A 38 -31.76 -46.56 -35.97
N LEU A 39 -30.63 -45.87 -36.13
CA LEU A 39 -30.55 -44.41 -36.24
C LEU A 39 -31.25 -43.88 -37.51
N LEU A 40 -31.09 -44.59 -38.64
CA LEU A 40 -31.82 -44.29 -39.87
C LEU A 40 -33.35 -44.39 -39.64
N TRP A 41 -33.80 -45.47 -39.02
CA TRP A 41 -35.21 -45.68 -38.68
C TRP A 41 -35.74 -44.60 -37.73
N HIS A 42 -34.98 -44.25 -36.69
CA HIS A 42 -35.34 -43.19 -35.75
C HIS A 42 -35.48 -41.83 -36.46
N THR A 43 -34.51 -41.48 -37.30
CA THR A 43 -34.53 -40.23 -38.07
C THR A 43 -35.73 -40.18 -39.01
N ALA A 44 -36.04 -41.28 -39.72
CA ALA A 44 -37.20 -41.36 -40.60
C ALA A 44 -38.53 -41.20 -39.84
N ARG A 45 -38.64 -41.77 -38.62
CA ARG A 45 -39.80 -41.56 -37.73
C ARG A 45 -39.93 -40.10 -37.31
N THR A 46 -38.83 -39.44 -36.94
CA THR A 46 -38.81 -38.02 -36.58
C THR A 46 -39.28 -37.16 -37.74
N VAL A 47 -38.73 -37.37 -38.95
CA VAL A 47 -39.12 -36.63 -40.15
C VAL A 47 -40.59 -36.86 -40.49
N ARG A 48 -41.11 -38.08 -40.33
CA ARG A 48 -42.53 -38.34 -40.65
C ARG A 48 -43.50 -37.60 -39.71
N ARG A 49 -43.07 -37.27 -38.49
CA ARG A 49 -43.83 -36.56 -37.47
C ARG A 49 -43.78 -35.03 -37.59
N CYS A 50 -42.90 -34.48 -38.44
CA CYS A 50 -42.84 -33.04 -38.66
C CYS A 50 -43.91 -32.58 -39.69
N ARG A 51 -44.11 -31.27 -39.81
CA ARG A 51 -45.12 -30.65 -40.67
C ARG A 51 -44.68 -30.43 -42.13
N TRP A 52 -43.49 -30.91 -42.49
CA TRP A 52 -42.96 -30.84 -43.85
C TRP A 52 -43.66 -31.85 -44.76
N ARG A 53 -44.12 -31.40 -45.94
CA ARG A 53 -44.91 -32.25 -46.86
C ARG A 53 -44.09 -33.29 -47.60
N HIS A 54 -42.83 -33.01 -47.88
CA HIS A 54 -41.97 -33.86 -48.68
C HIS A 54 -40.69 -34.22 -47.93
N ALA A 55 -40.24 -35.47 -48.09
CA ALA A 55 -38.95 -35.91 -47.57
C ALA A 55 -38.29 -36.93 -48.52
N GLU A 56 -36.98 -36.80 -48.66
CA GLU A 56 -36.14 -37.68 -49.48
C GLU A 56 -35.02 -38.29 -48.64
N LEU A 57 -34.73 -39.57 -48.90
CA LEU A 57 -33.62 -40.30 -48.28
C LEU A 57 -32.46 -40.38 -49.28
N TRP A 58 -31.40 -39.61 -49.01
CA TRP A 58 -30.18 -39.54 -49.80
C TRP A 58 -29.12 -40.47 -49.22
N VAL A 59 -28.76 -41.52 -49.97
CA VAL A 59 -27.94 -42.63 -49.49
C VAL A 59 -26.55 -42.57 -50.12
N ALA A 60 -25.51 -42.57 -49.28
CA ALA A 60 -24.15 -42.91 -49.68
C ALA A 60 -23.97 -44.43 -49.65
N GLY A 61 -23.57 -45.02 -50.79
CA GLY A 61 -23.53 -46.47 -50.99
C GLY A 61 -24.77 -46.98 -51.73
N ASP A 62 -25.10 -48.26 -51.56
CA ASP A 62 -26.20 -48.90 -52.27
C ASP A 62 -27.59 -48.43 -51.76
N PRO A 63 -28.39 -47.72 -52.57
CA PRO A 63 -29.76 -47.33 -52.20
C PRO A 63 -30.73 -48.52 -52.14
N ALA A 64 -30.37 -49.68 -52.71
CA ALA A 64 -31.16 -50.91 -52.70
C ALA A 64 -30.93 -51.77 -51.45
N HIS A 65 -29.99 -51.39 -50.58
CA HIS A 65 -29.72 -52.08 -49.33
C HIS A 65 -31.02 -52.36 -48.54
N PRO A 66 -31.28 -53.59 -48.04
CA PRO A 66 -32.57 -53.97 -47.46
C PRO A 66 -33.10 -53.01 -46.40
N ALA A 67 -32.27 -52.63 -45.43
CA ALA A 67 -32.65 -51.69 -44.36
C ALA A 67 -33.01 -50.28 -44.88
N VAL A 68 -32.38 -49.82 -45.96
CA VAL A 68 -32.65 -48.53 -46.60
C VAL A 68 -33.94 -48.60 -47.40
N ALA A 69 -34.11 -49.65 -48.20
CA ALA A 69 -35.31 -49.90 -49.00
C ALA A 69 -36.55 -50.04 -48.12
N GLU A 70 -36.45 -50.79 -47.03
CA GLU A 70 -37.53 -51.01 -46.08
C GLU A 70 -37.90 -49.72 -45.33
N CYS A 71 -36.92 -49.00 -44.79
CA CYS A 71 -37.15 -47.73 -44.08
C CYS A 71 -37.84 -46.71 -45.00
N ALA A 72 -37.35 -46.55 -46.23
CA ALA A 72 -37.92 -45.65 -47.21
C ALA A 72 -39.38 -46.00 -47.56
N ARG A 73 -39.65 -47.29 -47.80
CA ARG A 73 -41.01 -47.80 -48.08
C ARG A 73 -41.96 -47.55 -46.91
N ARG A 74 -41.54 -47.86 -45.68
CA ARG A 74 -42.38 -47.75 -44.48
C ARG A 74 -42.69 -46.30 -44.11
N HIS A 75 -41.76 -45.37 -44.36
CA HIS A 75 -41.90 -43.97 -44.00
C HIS A 75 -42.27 -43.04 -45.17
N GLY A 76 -42.47 -43.59 -46.37
CA GLY A 76 -42.86 -42.81 -47.55
C GLY A 76 -41.76 -41.87 -48.05
N LEU A 77 -40.49 -42.23 -47.85
CA LEU A 77 -39.34 -41.41 -48.26
C LEU A 77 -38.90 -41.81 -49.67
N ARG A 78 -38.76 -40.83 -50.57
CA ARG A 78 -38.23 -41.11 -51.91
C ARG A 78 -36.71 -41.28 -51.83
N ARG A 79 -36.20 -42.43 -52.27
CA ARG A 79 -34.77 -42.76 -52.25
C ARG A 79 -34.00 -42.05 -53.34
N ARG A 80 -32.79 -41.59 -53.00
CA ARG A 80 -31.81 -40.94 -53.88
C ARG A 80 -30.42 -41.46 -53.58
N VAL A 81 -29.55 -41.42 -54.59
CA VAL A 81 -28.13 -41.72 -54.43
C VAL A 81 -27.38 -40.41 -54.24
N GLN A 82 -26.53 -40.34 -53.22
CA GLN A 82 -25.60 -39.23 -53.06
C GLN A 82 -24.52 -39.31 -54.14
N ARG A 83 -24.34 -38.24 -54.93
CA ARG A 83 -23.31 -38.15 -55.98
C ARG A 83 -22.44 -36.92 -55.73
N GLY A 84 -21.12 -37.06 -55.71
CA GLY A 84 -20.17 -35.95 -55.51
C GLY A 84 -18.85 -36.45 -54.93
N ALA A 85 -17.76 -35.71 -55.16
CA ALA A 85 -16.41 -36.10 -54.70
C ALA A 85 -16.33 -36.15 -53.16
N ASP A 86 -16.80 -35.10 -52.50
CA ASP A 86 -16.85 -34.98 -51.04
C ASP A 86 -18.31 -34.82 -50.53
N LEU A 87 -18.47 -34.64 -49.22
CA LEU A 87 -19.79 -34.44 -48.61
C LEU A 87 -20.43 -33.10 -49.02
N GLY A 88 -19.64 -32.03 -49.14
CA GLY A 88 -20.11 -30.72 -49.55
C GLY A 88 -20.69 -30.73 -50.97
N ALA A 89 -19.99 -31.35 -51.92
CA ALA A 89 -20.46 -31.53 -53.29
C ALA A 89 -21.75 -32.37 -53.37
N ARG A 90 -21.88 -33.39 -52.50
CA ARG A 90 -23.11 -34.20 -52.38
C ARG A 90 -24.27 -33.39 -51.82
N MET A 91 -24.05 -32.62 -50.76
CA MET A 91 -25.04 -31.74 -50.15
C MET A 91 -25.48 -30.65 -51.13
N HIS A 92 -24.54 -29.98 -51.81
CA HIS A 92 -24.82 -28.97 -52.82
C HIS A 92 -25.77 -29.51 -53.89
N ARG A 93 -25.45 -30.66 -54.51
CA ARG A 93 -26.33 -31.26 -55.54
C ARG A 93 -27.71 -31.63 -55.03
N ALA A 94 -27.80 -32.16 -53.80
CA ALA A 94 -29.09 -32.49 -53.20
C ALA A 94 -29.94 -31.24 -52.92
N VAL A 95 -29.32 -30.20 -52.38
CA VAL A 95 -29.96 -28.91 -52.11
C VAL A 95 -30.40 -28.25 -53.41
N THR A 96 -29.55 -28.17 -54.43
CA THR A 96 -29.90 -27.66 -55.76
C THR A 96 -31.09 -28.42 -56.36
N SER A 97 -31.09 -29.76 -56.24
CA SER A 97 -32.22 -30.59 -56.71
C SER A 97 -33.51 -30.36 -55.93
N GLY A 98 -33.42 -30.09 -54.63
CA GLY A 98 -34.56 -29.74 -53.79
C GLY A 98 -35.13 -28.36 -54.14
N LEU A 99 -34.27 -27.34 -54.25
CA LEU A 99 -34.65 -25.96 -54.56
C LEU A 99 -35.26 -25.83 -55.96
N ALA A 100 -34.79 -26.61 -56.94
CA ALA A 100 -35.33 -26.61 -58.30
C ALA A 100 -36.81 -27.00 -58.40
N ARG A 101 -37.40 -27.55 -57.33
CA ARG A 101 -38.82 -27.93 -57.27
C ARG A 101 -39.71 -26.85 -56.63
N GLY A 102 -39.12 -25.72 -56.24
CA GLY A 102 -39.80 -24.67 -55.48
C GLY A 102 -39.88 -25.00 -53.99
N GLY A 103 -39.83 -23.96 -53.16
CA GLY A 103 -39.97 -24.06 -51.71
C GLY A 103 -38.66 -24.22 -50.93
N ARG A 104 -38.79 -24.55 -49.64
CA ARG A 104 -37.67 -24.61 -48.68
C ARG A 104 -36.97 -25.96 -48.68
N VAL A 105 -35.67 -25.97 -48.43
CA VAL A 105 -34.89 -27.20 -48.28
C VAL A 105 -34.23 -27.24 -46.91
N VAL A 106 -34.35 -28.38 -46.21
CA VAL A 106 -33.62 -28.66 -44.97
C VAL A 106 -32.81 -29.94 -45.16
N VAL A 107 -31.53 -29.90 -44.84
CA VAL A 107 -30.65 -31.07 -44.86
C VAL A 107 -30.37 -31.52 -43.44
N ILE A 108 -30.56 -32.82 -43.16
CA ILE A 108 -30.22 -33.43 -41.88
C ILE A 108 -29.45 -34.72 -42.08
N GLY A 109 -28.60 -35.08 -41.11
CA GLY A 109 -27.98 -36.40 -41.02
C GLY A 109 -28.78 -37.36 -40.13
N THR A 110 -28.43 -38.64 -40.18
CA THR A 110 -29.01 -39.69 -39.30
C THR A 110 -28.40 -39.74 -37.90
N ASP A 111 -27.43 -38.88 -37.62
CA ASP A 111 -26.51 -39.04 -36.48
C ASP A 111 -26.91 -38.21 -35.25
N CYS A 112 -28.08 -37.57 -35.30
CA CYS A 112 -28.62 -36.74 -34.24
C CYS A 112 -29.95 -37.33 -33.72
N PRO A 113 -29.91 -38.38 -32.87
CA PRO A 113 -31.13 -39.01 -32.35
C PRO A 113 -31.95 -38.08 -31.44
N SER A 114 -31.34 -37.01 -30.92
CA SER A 114 -32.04 -36.00 -30.13
C SER A 114 -32.86 -35.01 -30.96
N LEU A 115 -32.74 -35.01 -32.29
CA LEU A 115 -33.51 -34.11 -33.15
C LEU A 115 -35.02 -34.36 -32.98
N LEU A 116 -35.75 -33.32 -32.61
CA LEU A 116 -37.19 -33.36 -32.40
C LEU A 116 -37.96 -32.86 -33.64
N PRO A 117 -39.17 -33.38 -33.90
CA PRO A 117 -40.00 -32.88 -35.01
C PRO A 117 -40.30 -31.37 -34.91
N SER A 118 -40.43 -30.85 -33.68
CA SER A 118 -40.66 -29.43 -33.41
C SER A 118 -39.50 -28.53 -33.84
N GLU A 119 -38.27 -29.04 -33.85
CA GLU A 119 -37.07 -28.31 -34.29
C GLU A 119 -37.07 -28.15 -35.81
N LEU A 120 -37.45 -29.20 -36.55
CA LEU A 120 -37.67 -29.12 -38.00
C LEU A 120 -38.79 -28.14 -38.34
N ASP A 121 -39.89 -28.16 -37.60
CA ASP A 121 -41.00 -27.22 -37.79
C ASP A 121 -40.59 -25.77 -37.48
N ARG A 122 -39.73 -25.58 -36.47
CA ARG A 122 -39.16 -24.26 -36.15
C ARG A 122 -38.27 -23.76 -37.27
N THR A 123 -37.43 -24.60 -37.87
CA THR A 123 -36.63 -24.24 -39.05
C THR A 123 -37.53 -23.75 -40.19
N GLY A 124 -38.66 -24.43 -40.42
CA GLY A 124 -39.64 -23.98 -41.42
C GLY A 124 -40.17 -22.57 -41.16
N ARG A 125 -40.54 -22.27 -39.91
CA ARG A 125 -41.03 -20.94 -39.49
C ARG A 125 -39.95 -19.85 -39.58
N LEU A 126 -38.70 -20.17 -39.27
CA LEU A 126 -37.60 -19.21 -39.39
C LEU A 126 -37.34 -18.85 -40.84
N LEU A 127 -37.39 -19.82 -41.75
CA LEU A 127 -37.29 -19.58 -43.19
C LEU A 127 -38.51 -18.78 -43.72
N ASP A 128 -39.72 -19.01 -43.19
CA ASP A 128 -40.90 -18.16 -43.48
C ASP A 128 -40.71 -16.71 -43.03
N GLY A 129 -40.05 -16.51 -41.89
CA GLY A 129 -39.80 -15.20 -41.30
C GLY A 129 -38.71 -14.39 -42.01
N GLY A 130 -38.28 -14.80 -43.21
CA GLY A 130 -37.30 -14.08 -44.03
C GLY A 130 -35.84 -14.48 -43.81
N ALA A 131 -35.56 -15.52 -43.01
CA ALA A 131 -34.19 -16.01 -42.88
C ALA A 131 -33.72 -16.66 -44.19
N ALA A 132 -32.60 -16.17 -44.75
CA ALA A 132 -31.99 -16.75 -45.95
C ALA A 132 -31.35 -18.13 -45.69
N CYS A 133 -30.94 -18.42 -44.46
CA CYS A 133 -30.34 -19.69 -44.05
C CYS A 133 -30.54 -19.92 -42.55
N VAL A 134 -30.66 -21.19 -42.12
CA VAL A 134 -30.77 -21.58 -40.71
C VAL A 134 -29.77 -22.71 -40.45
N LEU A 135 -28.92 -22.54 -39.43
CA LEU A 135 -27.93 -23.53 -38.99
C LEU A 135 -28.26 -24.00 -37.57
N GLY A 136 -28.22 -25.32 -37.35
CA GLY A 136 -28.37 -25.93 -36.03
C GLY A 136 -27.00 -26.38 -35.49
N PRO A 137 -26.41 -25.70 -34.49
CA PRO A 137 -25.10 -26.07 -33.95
C PRO A 137 -25.15 -27.41 -33.20
N ALA A 138 -24.03 -28.13 -33.19
CA ALA A 138 -23.91 -29.39 -32.47
C ALA A 138 -23.85 -29.17 -30.94
N ARG A 139 -24.31 -30.15 -30.14
CA ARG A 139 -24.41 -30.02 -28.66
C ARG A 139 -23.06 -29.77 -27.95
N ASP A 140 -21.94 -30.13 -28.55
CA ASP A 140 -20.62 -30.01 -27.91
C ASP A 140 -20.08 -28.58 -27.94
N GLU A 141 -20.40 -27.79 -28.97
CA GLU A 141 -19.99 -26.38 -29.09
C GLU A 141 -20.63 -25.48 -28.02
N VAL A 142 -21.88 -25.79 -27.64
CA VAL A 142 -22.63 -25.03 -26.62
C VAL A 142 -21.99 -25.19 -25.23
N LYS A 143 -21.45 -26.38 -24.92
CA LYS A 143 -20.80 -26.64 -23.62
C LYS A 143 -19.49 -25.88 -23.47
N VAL A 144 -18.62 -25.93 -24.49
CA VAL A 144 -17.30 -25.28 -24.46
C VAL A 144 -17.42 -23.76 -24.31
N ARG A 145 -18.43 -23.15 -24.96
CA ARG A 145 -18.71 -21.71 -24.82
C ARG A 145 -19.13 -21.36 -23.39
N SER A 146 -20.03 -22.14 -22.78
CA SER A 146 -20.45 -21.88 -21.40
C SER A 146 -19.30 -22.00 -20.39
N TRP A 147 -18.33 -22.89 -20.65
CA TRP A 147 -17.12 -22.98 -19.85
C TRP A 147 -16.23 -21.72 -20.02
N LEU A 148 -16.10 -21.18 -21.22
CA LEU A 148 -15.34 -19.94 -21.45
C LEU A 148 -15.99 -18.74 -20.75
N GLU A 149 -17.32 -18.60 -20.88
CA GLU A 149 -18.08 -17.53 -20.21
C GLU A 149 -17.95 -17.64 -18.68
N SER A 150 -17.92 -18.87 -18.14
CA SER A 150 -17.64 -19.13 -16.72
C SER A 150 -16.23 -18.68 -16.31
N ALA A 151 -15.20 -18.96 -17.11
CA ALA A 151 -13.82 -18.55 -16.84
C ALA A 151 -13.64 -17.02 -16.88
N LEU A 152 -14.27 -16.35 -17.85
CA LEU A 152 -14.10 -14.91 -18.06
C LEU A 152 -14.96 -14.04 -17.12
N PHE A 153 -16.16 -14.50 -16.78
CA PHE A 153 -17.15 -13.68 -16.08
C PHE A 153 -17.62 -14.28 -14.74
N GLY A 154 -17.15 -15.48 -14.37
CA GLY A 154 -17.55 -16.14 -13.14
C GLY A 154 -18.98 -16.71 -13.18
N GLU A 155 -19.56 -16.87 -14.36
CA GLU A 155 -20.88 -17.46 -14.54
C GLU A 155 -20.92 -18.92 -14.04
N VAL A 156 -22.04 -19.31 -13.42
CA VAL A 156 -22.21 -20.67 -12.90
C VAL A 156 -22.50 -21.62 -14.06
N VAL A 157 -21.66 -22.65 -14.21
CA VAL A 157 -21.81 -23.64 -15.28
C VAL A 157 -21.97 -25.05 -14.71
N ALA A 158 -22.86 -25.83 -15.33
CA ALA A 158 -23.05 -27.24 -15.00
C ALA A 158 -22.07 -28.12 -15.80
N ALA A 159 -21.69 -29.27 -15.23
CA ALA A 159 -20.94 -30.34 -15.90
C ALA A 159 -19.55 -29.92 -16.43
N LEU A 160 -18.70 -29.40 -15.54
CA LEU A 160 -17.26 -29.30 -15.77
C LEU A 160 -16.63 -30.69 -15.92
N PRO A 161 -15.64 -30.88 -16.80
CA PRO A 161 -14.96 -32.17 -16.96
C PRO A 161 -14.10 -32.51 -15.75
N GLU A 162 -13.99 -33.80 -15.44
CA GLU A 162 -13.00 -34.31 -14.49
C GLU A 162 -11.60 -34.19 -15.09
N MET A 163 -10.67 -33.58 -14.36
CA MET A 163 -9.30 -33.39 -14.82
C MET A 163 -8.29 -33.32 -13.68
N SER A 164 -7.08 -33.82 -13.92
CA SER A 164 -5.95 -33.72 -13.00
C SER A 164 -5.14 -32.46 -13.29
N ILE A 165 -5.29 -31.43 -12.45
CA ILE A 165 -4.62 -30.12 -12.62
C ILE A 165 -3.30 -30.06 -11.85
N GLY A 166 -3.06 -31.02 -10.94
CA GLY A 166 -1.79 -31.18 -10.23
C GLY A 166 -1.31 -29.92 -9.52
N GLN A 167 -0.06 -29.51 -9.78
CA GLN A 167 0.61 -28.36 -9.15
C GLN A 167 0.08 -26.99 -9.62
N LEU A 168 -0.78 -26.94 -10.65
CA LEU A 168 -1.24 -25.71 -11.28
C LEU A 168 -2.58 -25.20 -10.72
N ASP A 169 -3.24 -25.99 -9.87
CA ASP A 169 -4.29 -25.54 -8.95
C ASP A 169 -4.14 -26.26 -7.59
N PRO A 170 -3.12 -25.88 -6.79
CA PRO A 170 -2.83 -26.53 -5.52
C PRO A 170 -3.92 -26.30 -4.47
N GLY A 171 -4.82 -25.32 -4.68
CA GLY A 171 -5.98 -25.09 -3.84
C GLY A 171 -7.04 -26.20 -3.97
N ARG A 172 -7.18 -26.76 -5.17
CA ARG A 172 -8.10 -27.86 -5.48
C ARG A 172 -7.44 -29.23 -5.66
N ALA A 173 -6.11 -29.31 -5.60
CA ALA A 173 -5.36 -30.55 -5.73
C ALA A 173 -5.47 -31.45 -4.48
N GLY A 174 -6.59 -32.17 -4.35
CA GLY A 174 -6.74 -33.29 -3.42
C GLY A 174 -6.86 -32.91 -1.93
N GLY A 175 -7.59 -33.72 -1.16
CA GLY A 175 -7.54 -33.69 0.30
C GLY A 175 -8.89 -33.84 1.00
N PHE A 176 -8.81 -34.02 2.31
CA PHE A 176 -9.95 -34.07 3.20
C PHE A 176 -10.76 -32.76 3.15
N ASN A 177 -12.09 -32.87 3.10
CA ASN A 177 -13.05 -31.75 3.13
C ASN A 177 -13.07 -30.78 1.92
N GLN A 178 -12.59 -31.20 0.74
CA GLN A 178 -12.66 -30.40 -0.51
C GLN A 178 -13.92 -30.71 -1.36
N GLY A 179 -14.92 -31.39 -0.79
CA GLY A 179 -16.18 -31.76 -1.43
C GLY A 179 -17.07 -32.57 -0.50
N THR A 180 -18.19 -33.09 -1.00
CA THR A 180 -19.07 -34.02 -0.26
C THR A 180 -18.39 -35.39 -0.15
N GLY A 181 -17.71 -35.64 0.98
CA GLY A 181 -17.01 -36.91 1.26
C GLY A 181 -15.75 -36.72 2.11
N PHE A 182 -15.18 -37.83 2.60
CA PHE A 182 -13.97 -37.81 3.44
C PHE A 182 -12.71 -37.48 2.62
N GLU A 183 -12.62 -38.00 1.40
CA GLU A 183 -11.57 -37.67 0.43
C GLU A 183 -12.21 -37.69 -0.97
N ARG A 184 -11.99 -36.64 -1.77
CA ARG A 184 -12.43 -36.60 -3.17
C ARG A 184 -11.20 -36.75 -4.06
N LYS A 185 -11.21 -37.74 -4.95
CA LYS A 185 -10.11 -38.02 -5.90
C LYS A 185 -10.37 -37.43 -7.28
N ASP A 186 -11.63 -37.34 -7.69
CA ASP A 186 -12.04 -36.81 -8.99
C ASP A 186 -12.55 -35.37 -8.85
N PHE A 187 -11.76 -34.42 -9.37
CA PHE A 187 -12.06 -32.99 -9.35
C PHE A 187 -12.47 -32.52 -10.73
N THR A 188 -13.56 -31.77 -10.78
CA THR A 188 -13.98 -31.07 -11.98
C THR A 188 -13.34 -29.70 -12.04
N ALA A 189 -12.78 -29.32 -13.17
CA ALA A 189 -12.26 -27.98 -13.37
C ALA A 189 -12.49 -27.48 -14.79
N ASN A 190 -12.33 -26.17 -14.95
CA ASN A 190 -12.56 -25.51 -16.21
C ASN A 190 -11.27 -25.55 -17.05
N PRO A 191 -11.26 -26.23 -18.22
CA PRO A 191 -10.07 -26.26 -19.07
C PRO A 191 -9.62 -24.88 -19.55
N TRP A 192 -10.55 -23.91 -19.65
CA TRP A 192 -10.21 -22.53 -20.03
C TRP A 192 -9.37 -21.83 -18.98
N ASP A 193 -9.57 -22.07 -17.68
CA ASP A 193 -8.74 -21.50 -16.62
C ASP A 193 -7.27 -21.93 -16.81
N PHE A 194 -7.05 -23.19 -17.19
CA PHE A 194 -5.73 -23.74 -17.46
C PHE A 194 -5.08 -23.15 -18.71
N LEU A 195 -5.83 -23.07 -19.82
CA LEU A 195 -5.34 -22.49 -21.07
C LEU A 195 -4.98 -21.01 -20.91
N LEU A 196 -5.90 -20.22 -20.34
CA LEU A 196 -5.69 -18.79 -20.09
C LEU A 196 -4.53 -18.55 -19.11
N MET A 197 -4.38 -19.41 -18.10
CA MET A 197 -3.23 -19.36 -17.19
C MET A 197 -1.91 -19.61 -17.94
N LEU A 198 -1.82 -20.66 -18.77
CA LEU A 198 -0.60 -20.98 -19.53
C LEU A 198 -0.26 -19.87 -20.54
N GLU A 199 -1.24 -19.39 -21.31
CA GLU A 199 -1.04 -18.30 -22.26
C GLU A 199 -0.63 -17.00 -21.55
N GLY A 200 -1.30 -16.67 -20.44
CA GLY A 200 -0.97 -15.49 -19.65
C GLY A 200 0.39 -15.58 -18.95
N ALA A 201 0.82 -16.76 -18.51
CA ALA A 201 2.10 -16.95 -17.84
C ALA A 201 3.30 -16.57 -18.72
N VAL A 202 3.17 -16.69 -20.05
CA VAL A 202 4.22 -16.27 -21.00
C VAL A 202 4.51 -14.77 -20.89
N LEU A 203 3.52 -13.95 -20.53
CA LEU A 203 3.68 -12.49 -20.34
C LEU A 203 4.55 -12.15 -19.13
N PHE A 204 4.64 -13.04 -18.14
CA PHE A 204 5.52 -12.89 -16.98
C PHE A 204 6.95 -13.37 -17.25
N GLY A 205 7.29 -13.71 -18.49
CA GLY A 205 8.65 -14.09 -18.89
C GLY A 205 9.65 -12.99 -18.51
N GLY A 206 10.62 -13.34 -17.65
CA GLY A 206 11.66 -12.41 -17.22
C GLY A 206 12.54 -11.97 -18.39
N ALA A 207 12.77 -10.67 -18.52
CA ALA A 207 13.74 -10.10 -19.44
C ALA A 207 15.02 -9.72 -18.69
N VAL A 208 16.18 -9.84 -19.34
CA VAL A 208 17.43 -9.31 -18.79
C VAL A 208 17.41 -7.78 -18.94
N HIS A 209 16.90 -7.07 -17.95
CA HIS A 209 16.99 -5.60 -17.90
C HIS A 209 18.35 -5.18 -17.34
N LYS A 210 19.29 -4.86 -18.23
CA LYS A 210 20.49 -4.10 -17.89
C LYS A 210 20.31 -2.65 -18.38
N ARG A 211 19.57 -1.82 -17.65
CA ARG A 211 19.45 -0.39 -17.99
C ARG A 211 20.59 0.41 -17.36
N MET A 212 21.34 1.11 -18.21
CA MET A 212 22.48 1.97 -17.88
C MET A 212 22.05 3.05 -16.87
N GLY A 213 22.49 2.92 -15.62
CA GLY A 213 22.26 3.92 -14.57
C GLY A 213 22.48 3.43 -13.13
N GLY A 214 22.45 2.11 -12.88
CA GLY A 214 22.68 1.52 -11.56
C GLY A 214 23.94 0.67 -11.51
N THR A 215 24.84 0.95 -10.54
CA THR A 215 26.07 0.19 -10.23
C THR A 215 25.79 -1.09 -9.41
N GLY A 216 24.67 -1.78 -9.65
CA GLY A 216 24.25 -2.97 -8.89
C GLY A 216 24.50 -4.29 -9.64
N PRO A 217 24.63 -5.44 -8.92
CA PRO A 217 24.69 -6.75 -9.56
C PRO A 217 23.41 -7.02 -10.36
N GLY A 218 23.55 -7.53 -11.59
CA GLY A 218 22.42 -7.87 -12.45
C GLY A 218 21.56 -8.96 -11.81
N ARG A 219 20.25 -8.72 -11.72
CA ARG A 219 19.25 -9.69 -11.24
C ARG A 219 18.32 -10.07 -12.39
N LEU A 220 17.82 -11.29 -12.38
CA LEU A 220 16.69 -11.68 -13.21
C LEU A 220 15.49 -10.82 -12.77
N ALA A 221 14.94 -10.02 -13.68
CA ALA A 221 13.79 -9.18 -13.40
C ALA A 221 12.55 -9.83 -14.01
N VAL A 222 11.73 -10.46 -13.16
CA VAL A 222 10.36 -10.84 -13.52
C VAL A 222 9.48 -9.58 -13.39
N PRO A 223 8.63 -9.26 -14.37
CA PRO A 223 7.83 -8.05 -14.31
C PRO A 223 6.90 -8.06 -13.10
N PHE A 224 6.90 -6.94 -12.39
CA PHE A 224 6.11 -6.74 -11.18
C PHE A 224 6.37 -7.75 -10.04
N ALA A 225 7.56 -8.38 -10.03
CA ALA A 225 8.01 -9.23 -8.95
C ALA A 225 8.94 -8.46 -7.98
N VAL A 226 8.72 -8.62 -6.67
CA VAL A 226 9.56 -8.02 -5.63
C VAL A 226 9.86 -9.02 -4.53
N GLN A 227 10.88 -8.75 -3.71
CA GLN A 227 11.20 -9.60 -2.58
C GLN A 227 10.07 -9.58 -1.55
N HIS A 228 9.76 -10.76 -1.01
CA HIS A 228 8.75 -10.88 0.04
C HIS A 228 9.19 -10.19 1.34
N VAL A 229 8.30 -9.35 1.87
CA VAL A 229 8.44 -8.71 3.19
C VAL A 229 7.15 -8.95 3.97
N ALA A 230 7.28 -9.44 5.20
CA ALA A 230 6.13 -9.79 6.05
C ALA A 230 5.19 -8.60 6.36
N ALA A 231 5.64 -7.36 6.14
CA ALA A 231 4.85 -6.16 6.34
C ALA A 231 3.51 -6.21 5.58
N GLY A 232 2.42 -5.97 6.30
CA GLY A 232 1.06 -5.98 5.75
C GLY A 232 0.49 -7.35 5.43
N PHE A 233 1.14 -8.45 5.87
CA PHE A 233 0.64 -9.81 5.69
C PHE A 233 0.44 -10.48 7.07
N ALA A 234 -0.80 -10.85 7.39
CA ALA A 234 -1.20 -11.31 8.73
C ALA A 234 -0.94 -12.81 9.01
N SER A 235 -0.32 -13.55 8.09
CA SER A 235 -0.11 -14.99 8.29
C SER A 235 1.18 -15.26 9.06
N SER A 236 1.02 -15.76 10.28
CA SER A 236 2.04 -16.33 11.15
C SER A 236 2.68 -17.55 10.49
N GLY A 237 3.77 -17.32 9.75
CA GLY A 237 4.61 -18.38 9.22
C GLY A 237 6.06 -17.95 9.30
N GLU A 238 6.76 -18.34 10.37
CA GLU A 238 8.21 -18.40 10.36
C GLU A 238 8.60 -19.53 9.39
N ASP A 239 8.54 -19.29 8.09
CA ASP A 239 9.07 -20.29 7.17
C ASP A 239 9.87 -19.68 6.02
N THR A 240 10.98 -20.33 5.79
CA THR A 240 12.23 -19.79 5.25
C THR A 240 12.33 -19.95 3.72
N ALA A 241 11.26 -20.39 3.07
CA ALA A 241 11.15 -20.51 1.61
C ALA A 241 10.62 -19.21 0.97
N ARG A 242 11.40 -18.13 1.07
CA ARG A 242 11.06 -16.79 0.55
C ARG A 242 11.06 -16.78 -0.98
N ARG A 243 9.91 -17.06 -1.61
CA ARG A 243 9.68 -16.68 -3.01
C ARG A 243 9.30 -15.20 -3.09
N GLU A 244 9.55 -14.62 -4.26
CA GLU A 244 9.15 -13.25 -4.61
C GLU A 244 7.62 -13.11 -4.55
N GLU A 245 7.15 -11.90 -4.28
CA GLU A 245 5.74 -11.52 -4.41
C GLU A 245 5.47 -11.03 -5.83
N ILE A 246 4.30 -11.36 -6.38
CA ILE A 246 3.86 -10.86 -7.70
C ILE A 246 2.78 -9.81 -7.51
N TRP A 247 2.91 -8.69 -8.22
CA TRP A 247 1.95 -7.60 -8.24
C TRP A 247 1.20 -7.60 -9.56
N ALA A 248 -0.02 -8.12 -9.56
CA ALA A 248 -0.83 -8.25 -10.76
C ALA A 248 -1.52 -6.91 -11.10
N PRO A 249 -1.20 -6.29 -12.25
CA PRO A 249 -1.85 -5.03 -12.66
C PRO A 249 -3.33 -5.22 -12.97
N LEU A 250 -4.13 -4.20 -12.63
CA LEU A 250 -5.54 -4.05 -12.98
C LEU A 250 -5.73 -2.76 -13.76
N TRP A 251 -6.51 -2.84 -14.84
CA TRP A 251 -6.86 -1.70 -15.69
C TRP A 251 -8.35 -1.77 -16.07
N PRO A 252 -9.02 -0.62 -16.23
CA PRO A 252 -10.48 -0.59 -16.42
C PRO A 252 -10.91 -0.71 -17.89
N ARG A 253 -10.00 -0.48 -18.84
CA ARG A 253 -10.31 -0.47 -20.28
C ARG A 253 -9.83 -1.74 -20.95
N PHE A 254 -10.56 -2.24 -21.95
CA PHE A 254 -10.07 -3.34 -22.77
C PHE A 254 -8.69 -2.99 -23.37
N ALA A 255 -7.78 -3.97 -23.33
CA ALA A 255 -6.43 -3.86 -23.86
C ALA A 255 -6.20 -5.00 -24.84
N THR A 256 -5.48 -4.70 -25.93
CA THR A 256 -4.99 -5.70 -26.87
C THR A 256 -3.80 -6.46 -26.27
N LEU A 257 -3.53 -7.66 -26.78
CA LEU A 257 -2.36 -8.45 -26.35
C LEU A 257 -1.05 -7.67 -26.49
N ALA A 258 -0.88 -6.90 -27.57
CA ALA A 258 0.32 -6.09 -27.80
C ALA A 258 0.51 -4.99 -26.73
N GLU A 259 -0.56 -4.36 -26.27
CA GLU A 259 -0.51 -3.37 -25.18
C GLU A 259 -0.15 -4.03 -23.85
N VAL A 260 -0.73 -5.19 -23.55
CA VAL A 260 -0.41 -5.96 -22.34
C VAL A 260 1.05 -6.42 -22.37
N GLU A 261 1.52 -6.98 -23.48
CA GLU A 261 2.92 -7.34 -23.66
C GLU A 261 3.87 -6.17 -23.41
N GLN A 262 3.53 -4.97 -23.89
CA GLN A 262 4.35 -3.78 -23.65
C GLN A 262 4.42 -3.42 -22.15
N VAL A 263 3.28 -3.44 -21.45
CA VAL A 263 3.22 -3.15 -20.00
C VAL A 263 4.07 -4.15 -19.20
N PHE A 264 3.97 -5.44 -19.52
CA PHE A 264 4.73 -6.49 -18.87
C PHE A 264 6.22 -6.50 -19.26
N ARG A 265 6.56 -6.22 -20.52
CA ARG A 265 7.95 -6.10 -20.98
C ARG A 265 8.68 -4.92 -20.32
N GLU A 266 7.98 -3.82 -20.10
CA GLU A 266 8.51 -2.69 -19.33
C GLU A 266 8.58 -3.01 -17.84
N GLY A 267 7.58 -3.70 -17.28
CA GLY A 267 7.55 -4.15 -15.89
C GLY A 267 7.81 -3.04 -14.87
N ARG A 268 7.52 -1.79 -15.23
CA ARG A 268 8.07 -0.62 -14.55
C ARG A 268 7.50 -0.49 -13.14
N ALA A 269 8.38 -0.50 -12.15
CA ALA A 269 8.10 -0.10 -10.77
C ALA A 269 9.35 0.56 -10.17
N VAL A 270 9.35 1.89 -10.09
CA VAL A 270 10.52 2.69 -9.73
C VAL A 270 10.19 3.61 -8.55
N VAL A 271 11.08 3.66 -7.58
CA VAL A 271 11.04 4.59 -6.45
C VAL A 271 12.29 5.45 -6.47
N GLY A 272 12.12 6.77 -6.54
CA GLY A 272 13.24 7.69 -6.72
C GLY A 272 14.03 7.37 -8.00
N ARG A 273 15.26 6.85 -7.83
CA ARG A 273 16.17 6.48 -8.94
C ARG A 273 16.43 4.97 -9.04
N ARG A 274 15.73 4.15 -8.26
CA ARG A 274 15.96 2.69 -8.19
C ARG A 274 14.68 1.91 -8.47
N GLU A 275 14.84 0.69 -8.95
CA GLU A 275 13.72 -0.25 -9.05
C GLU A 275 13.20 -0.64 -7.66
N ALA A 276 11.90 -0.92 -7.60
CA ALA A 276 11.24 -1.43 -6.42
C ALA A 276 11.77 -2.82 -6.09
N ARG A 277 12.18 -3.03 -4.83
CA ARG A 277 12.74 -4.32 -4.36
C ARG A 277 11.84 -5.04 -3.39
N THR A 278 10.92 -4.30 -2.76
CA THR A 278 10.06 -4.77 -1.68
C THR A 278 8.62 -4.32 -1.90
N ALA A 279 7.69 -4.89 -1.12
CA ALA A 279 6.29 -4.45 -1.10
C ALA A 279 6.14 -2.95 -0.76
N LEU A 280 6.96 -2.42 0.16
CA LEU A 280 6.98 -0.99 0.51
C LEU A 280 7.41 -0.15 -0.69
N ASP A 281 8.47 -0.55 -1.38
CA ASP A 281 8.92 0.17 -2.58
C ASP A 281 7.85 0.14 -3.67
N PHE A 282 7.25 -1.03 -3.93
CA PHE A 282 6.23 -1.15 -4.95
C PHE A 282 5.02 -0.25 -4.64
N THR A 283 4.62 -0.22 -3.37
CA THR A 283 3.56 0.68 -2.90
C THR A 283 3.94 2.15 -3.08
N ARG A 284 5.16 2.54 -2.72
CA ARG A 284 5.68 3.91 -2.96
C ARG A 284 5.67 4.24 -4.45
N ALA A 285 6.08 3.32 -5.33
CA ALA A 285 6.07 3.50 -6.77
C ALA A 285 4.65 3.70 -7.30
N ALA A 286 3.70 2.84 -6.93
CA ALA A 286 2.30 2.96 -7.32
C ALA A 286 1.69 4.30 -6.85
N ARG A 287 2.07 4.76 -5.65
CA ARG A 287 1.55 5.99 -5.03
C ARG A 287 2.27 7.29 -5.46
N THR A 288 3.30 7.18 -6.28
CA THR A 288 4.08 8.33 -6.78
C THR A 288 4.23 8.34 -8.31
N TRP A 289 3.39 7.58 -9.03
CA TRP A 289 3.46 7.37 -10.49
C TRP A 289 4.79 6.79 -11.00
N GLY A 290 5.45 5.99 -10.16
CA GLY A 290 6.64 5.22 -10.50
C GLY A 290 6.36 3.94 -11.30
N VAL A 291 5.10 3.67 -11.65
CA VAL A 291 4.65 2.47 -12.37
C VAL A 291 4.22 2.77 -13.81
N SER A 292 3.99 1.73 -14.62
CA SER A 292 3.48 1.86 -15.99
C SER A 292 2.15 2.63 -16.05
N ARG A 293 1.98 3.45 -17.09
CA ARG A 293 0.73 4.21 -17.33
C ARG A 293 -0.40 3.27 -17.76
N GLY A 294 -1.65 3.67 -17.48
CA GLY A 294 -2.84 2.89 -17.84
C GLY A 294 -3.19 1.76 -16.87
N VAL A 295 -2.39 1.57 -15.82
CA VAL A 295 -2.70 0.68 -14.69
C VAL A 295 -3.34 1.49 -13.58
N ASP A 296 -4.51 1.06 -13.10
CA ASP A 296 -5.29 1.76 -12.06
C ASP A 296 -5.04 1.17 -10.66
N ALA A 297 -4.68 -0.11 -10.59
CA ALA A 297 -4.34 -0.75 -9.33
C ALA A 297 -3.45 -1.97 -9.55
N PHE A 298 -2.87 -2.48 -8.47
CA PHE A 298 -2.20 -3.76 -8.43
C PHE A 298 -2.78 -4.62 -7.32
N VAL A 299 -2.93 -5.92 -7.58
CA VAL A 299 -3.23 -6.93 -6.56
C VAL A 299 -1.94 -7.64 -6.19
N ARG A 300 -1.54 -7.49 -4.93
CA ARG A 300 -0.37 -8.15 -4.35
C ARG A 300 -0.71 -9.63 -4.12
N HIS A 301 0.12 -10.53 -4.63
CA HIS A 301 0.01 -11.96 -4.39
C HIS A 301 1.23 -12.45 -3.61
N ALA A 302 0.99 -13.02 -2.44
CA ALA A 302 2.00 -13.68 -1.62
C ALA A 302 1.94 -15.19 -1.86
N PHE A 303 3.10 -15.84 -1.95
CA PHE A 303 3.20 -17.29 -2.17
C PHE A 303 3.40 -18.02 -0.85
N LEU A 304 2.45 -18.87 -0.49
CA LEU A 304 2.54 -19.73 0.68
C LEU A 304 2.81 -21.17 0.28
N LYS A 305 3.82 -21.77 0.90
CA LYS A 305 4.10 -23.20 0.76
C LYS A 305 2.96 -24.01 1.39
N ARG A 306 2.40 -24.95 0.64
CA ARG A 306 1.41 -25.94 1.09
C ARG A 306 1.80 -27.33 0.62
N ARG A 307 1.80 -28.31 1.54
CA ARG A 307 2.01 -29.75 1.27
C ARG A 307 3.19 -30.05 0.33
N GLY A 308 4.37 -30.27 0.90
CA GLY A 308 5.60 -30.43 0.12
C GLY A 308 5.99 -29.11 -0.55
N ASP A 309 6.54 -29.16 -1.77
CA ASP A 309 7.01 -27.98 -2.52
C ASP A 309 5.94 -27.32 -3.41
N SER A 310 4.65 -27.52 -3.12
CA SER A 310 3.58 -26.81 -3.82
C SER A 310 3.34 -25.45 -3.18
N TYR A 311 3.08 -24.41 -3.99
CA TYR A 311 2.88 -23.04 -3.52
C TYR A 311 1.52 -22.52 -3.96
N VAL A 312 0.77 -21.91 -3.05
CA VAL A 312 -0.49 -21.23 -3.35
C VAL A 312 -0.22 -19.73 -3.40
N ALA A 313 -0.63 -19.08 -4.49
CA ALA A 313 -0.68 -17.62 -4.57
C ALA A 313 -1.94 -17.12 -3.88
N LEU A 314 -1.78 -16.31 -2.83
CA LEU A 314 -2.89 -15.71 -2.08
C LEU A 314 -2.91 -14.20 -2.28
N PRO A 315 -4.08 -13.60 -2.58
CA PRO A 315 -4.22 -12.16 -2.63
C PRO A 315 -3.96 -11.58 -1.23
N ALA A 316 -2.94 -10.74 -1.12
CA ALA A 316 -2.45 -10.11 0.11
C ALA A 316 -2.84 -8.64 0.22
N GLY A 317 -3.67 -8.14 -0.72
CA GLY A 317 -4.18 -6.77 -0.72
C GLY A 317 -4.16 -6.14 -2.11
N ARG A 318 -4.86 -5.00 -2.22
CA ARG A 318 -4.91 -4.18 -3.44
C ARG A 318 -4.31 -2.81 -3.15
N VAL A 319 -3.50 -2.30 -4.07
CA VAL A 319 -2.93 -0.95 -4.01
C VAL A 319 -3.35 -0.18 -5.25
N GLU A 320 -3.97 0.97 -5.02
CA GLU A 320 -4.37 1.87 -6.10
C GLU A 320 -3.18 2.67 -6.62
N VAL A 321 -3.12 2.84 -7.94
CA VAL A 321 -2.17 3.73 -8.60
C VAL A 321 -2.73 5.15 -8.56
N ARG A 322 -2.32 5.91 -7.57
CA ARG A 322 -2.75 7.31 -7.38
C ARG A 322 -1.62 8.11 -6.77
N PHE A 323 -1.36 9.30 -7.32
CA PHE A 323 -0.36 10.19 -6.76
C PHE A 323 -0.80 10.76 -5.41
N ASP A 324 0.04 10.57 -4.40
CA ASP A 324 -0.03 11.28 -3.12
C ASP A 324 1.35 11.82 -2.76
N ARG A 325 1.47 13.16 -2.68
CA ARG A 325 2.74 13.84 -2.40
C ARG A 325 3.33 13.43 -1.05
N ARG A 326 2.51 13.04 -0.07
CA ARG A 326 2.98 12.64 1.26
C ARG A 326 3.72 11.31 1.24
N VAL A 327 3.39 10.40 0.31
CA VAL A 327 4.12 9.12 0.18
C VAL A 327 5.56 9.34 -0.28
N ARG A 328 5.81 10.41 -1.04
CA ARG A 328 7.17 10.80 -1.44
C ARG A 328 8.03 11.23 -0.25
N LEU A 329 7.44 11.68 0.85
CA LEU A 329 8.18 12.03 2.07
C LEU A 329 8.83 10.78 2.70
N LEU A 330 8.33 9.58 2.42
CA LEU A 330 8.95 8.33 2.86
C LEU A 330 10.33 8.09 2.21
N ASP A 331 10.71 8.85 1.18
CA ASP A 331 12.06 8.84 0.63
C ASP A 331 13.11 9.31 1.66
N ASP A 332 12.72 10.14 2.62
CA ASP A 332 13.58 10.60 3.71
C ASP A 332 14.05 9.45 4.63
N LEU A 333 13.32 8.33 4.62
CA LEU A 333 13.64 7.15 5.41
C LEU A 333 14.82 6.35 4.86
N ASP A 334 15.04 6.39 3.53
CA ASP A 334 15.98 5.48 2.87
C ASP A 334 17.40 5.54 3.52
N PRO A 335 18.00 6.72 3.78
CA PRO A 335 19.31 6.78 4.45
C PRO A 335 19.29 6.27 5.90
N ILE A 336 18.17 6.40 6.60
CA ILE A 336 18.01 5.95 7.99
C ILE A 336 17.91 4.42 8.02
N LEU A 337 17.10 3.85 7.13
CA LEU A 337 16.93 2.41 6.98
C LEU A 337 18.21 1.73 6.49
N ASP A 338 18.91 2.34 5.54
CA ASP A 338 20.21 1.82 5.06
C ASP A 338 21.25 1.78 6.18
N ALA A 339 21.30 2.82 7.03
CA ALA A 339 22.17 2.85 8.20
C ALA A 339 21.79 1.78 9.23
N ALA A 340 20.49 1.62 9.52
CA ALA A 340 19.99 0.59 10.42
C ALA A 340 20.30 -0.83 9.91
N ASP A 341 20.07 -1.09 8.62
CA ASP A 341 20.39 -2.36 7.98
C ASP A 341 21.90 -2.62 7.98
N GLY A 342 22.72 -1.57 7.81
CA GLY A 342 24.17 -1.62 7.98
C GLY A 342 24.57 -2.07 9.39
N MET A 343 23.93 -1.53 10.43
CA MET A 343 24.18 -1.94 11.82
C MET A 343 23.78 -3.40 12.09
N VAL A 344 22.65 -3.84 11.52
CA VAL A 344 22.21 -5.24 11.61
C VAL A 344 23.23 -6.17 10.95
N ARG A 345 23.66 -5.87 9.72
CA ARG A 345 24.64 -6.69 8.97
C ARG A 345 26.04 -6.68 9.60
N GLY A 346 26.47 -5.55 10.15
CA GLY A 346 27.77 -5.41 10.80
C GLY A 346 27.86 -6.08 12.17
N THR A 347 26.74 -6.56 12.73
CA THR A 347 26.72 -7.25 14.01
C THR A 347 26.66 -8.76 13.78
N LYS A 348 27.67 -9.52 14.23
CA LYS A 348 27.75 -10.99 14.05
C LYS A 348 26.47 -11.73 14.49
N SER A 349 25.86 -11.29 15.58
CA SER A 349 24.56 -11.76 16.08
C SER A 349 23.71 -10.56 16.52
N PRO A 350 22.89 -9.99 15.64
CA PRO A 350 22.08 -8.83 15.98
C PRO A 350 21.04 -9.19 17.06
N PRO A 351 20.84 -8.36 18.10
CA PRO A 351 19.85 -8.65 19.14
C PRO A 351 18.44 -8.80 18.57
N ALA A 352 17.66 -9.76 19.08
CA ALA A 352 16.29 -10.00 18.64
C ALA A 352 15.41 -8.73 18.71
N ARG A 353 15.61 -7.89 19.74
CA ARG A 353 14.92 -6.60 19.88
C ARG A 353 15.19 -5.64 18.73
N MET A 354 16.42 -5.62 18.19
CA MET A 354 16.77 -4.76 17.05
C MET A 354 16.08 -5.24 15.76
N LEU A 355 16.07 -6.55 15.54
CA LEU A 355 15.37 -7.15 14.40
C LEU A 355 13.85 -6.92 14.49
N ALA A 356 13.27 -7.05 15.68
CA ALA A 356 11.84 -6.79 15.92
C ALA A 356 11.49 -5.32 15.65
N LEU A 357 12.28 -4.36 16.14
CA LEU A 357 12.07 -2.94 15.86
C LEU A 357 12.20 -2.62 14.36
N ARG A 358 13.15 -3.24 13.67
CA ARG A 358 13.30 -3.08 12.22
C ARG A 358 12.05 -3.55 11.47
N ARG A 359 11.47 -4.69 11.86
CA ARG A 359 10.19 -5.19 11.29
C ARG A 359 9.01 -4.24 11.59
N GLN A 360 8.92 -3.72 12.81
CA GLN A 360 7.88 -2.75 13.17
C GLN A 360 7.98 -1.45 12.35
N ILE A 361 9.20 -1.03 11.99
CA ILE A 361 9.41 0.12 11.09
C ILE A 361 8.93 -0.21 9.67
N ASP A 362 9.21 -1.41 9.14
CA ASP A 362 8.69 -1.82 7.82
C ASP A 362 7.16 -1.82 7.81
N GLU A 363 6.53 -2.36 8.86
CA GLU A 363 5.07 -2.38 9.01
C GLU A 363 4.48 -0.97 9.07
N ALA A 364 5.05 -0.08 9.89
CA ALA A 364 4.60 1.30 10.02
C ALA A 364 4.81 2.10 8.72
N ALA A 365 5.96 1.93 8.05
CA ALA A 365 6.24 2.57 6.77
C ALA A 365 5.30 2.07 5.67
N PHE A 366 5.01 0.77 5.63
CA PHE A 366 4.05 0.20 4.69
C PHE A 366 2.64 0.71 4.94
N ALA A 367 2.22 0.77 6.21
CA ALA A 367 0.92 1.32 6.59
C ALA A 367 0.78 2.80 6.19
N ALA A 368 1.84 3.60 6.38
CA ALA A 368 1.89 5.00 5.96
C ALA A 368 1.93 5.17 4.43
N ALA A 369 2.60 4.27 3.70
CA ALA A 369 2.62 4.29 2.24
C ALA A 369 1.22 4.00 1.63
N LEU A 370 0.46 3.08 2.24
CA LEU A 370 -0.90 2.78 1.83
C LEU A 370 -1.86 3.95 2.13
N ARG A 371 -1.76 4.52 3.33
CA ARG A 371 -2.58 5.65 3.79
C ARG A 371 -1.69 6.63 4.55
N PRO A 372 -1.26 7.75 3.92
CA PRO A 372 -0.35 8.70 4.55
C PRO A 372 -1.11 9.71 5.40
N GLU A 373 -1.87 9.20 6.37
CA GLU A 373 -2.58 9.98 7.39
C GLU A 373 -1.60 10.39 8.50
N PRO A 374 -1.76 11.58 9.13
CA PRO A 374 -0.87 12.05 10.18
C PRO A 374 -0.64 11.02 11.29
N GLU A 375 -1.66 10.29 11.72
CA GLU A 375 -1.58 9.30 12.79
C GLU A 375 -0.66 8.13 12.44
N ARG A 376 -0.68 7.70 11.17
CA ARG A 376 0.20 6.62 10.67
C ARG A 376 1.64 7.10 10.52
N LEU A 377 1.83 8.36 10.11
CA LEU A 377 3.14 8.99 10.04
C LEU A 377 3.73 9.18 11.46
N CYS A 378 2.93 9.61 12.43
CA CYS A 378 3.30 9.61 13.85
C CYS A 378 3.69 8.21 14.33
N GLY A 379 2.90 7.18 14.01
CA GLY A 379 3.22 5.79 14.37
C GLY A 379 4.57 5.32 13.82
N LEU A 380 4.92 5.73 12.60
CA LEU A 380 6.23 5.52 12.01
C LEU A 380 7.34 6.28 12.74
N VAL A 381 7.13 7.55 13.09
CA VAL A 381 8.06 8.34 13.91
C VAL A 381 8.30 7.67 15.26
N GLU A 382 7.26 7.17 15.93
CA GLU A 382 7.39 6.42 17.19
C GLU A 382 8.20 5.13 17.02
N ALA A 383 8.02 4.41 15.90
CA ALA A 383 8.79 3.21 15.58
C ALA A 383 10.28 3.54 15.36
N LEU A 384 10.58 4.61 14.61
CA LEU A 384 11.95 5.13 14.43
C LEU A 384 12.56 5.58 15.77
N GLY A 385 11.79 6.24 16.62
CA GLY A 385 12.24 6.71 17.93
C GLY A 385 12.66 5.57 18.85
N ARG A 386 11.95 4.44 18.84
CA ARG A 386 12.35 3.25 19.59
C ARG A 386 13.68 2.67 19.10
N LEU A 387 13.95 2.75 17.79
CA LEU A 387 15.24 2.32 17.23
C LEU A 387 16.36 3.29 17.61
N GLU A 388 16.17 4.61 17.45
CA GLU A 388 17.16 5.63 17.85
C GLU A 388 17.48 5.52 19.35
N TRP A 389 16.47 5.35 20.21
CA TRP A 389 16.68 5.13 21.65
C TRP A 389 17.55 3.91 21.92
N LEU A 390 17.30 2.77 21.25
CA LEU A 390 18.09 1.56 21.41
C LEU A 390 19.54 1.76 20.96
N VAL A 391 19.74 2.42 19.82
CA VAL A 391 21.05 2.75 19.27
C VAL A 391 21.82 3.68 20.22
N ALA A 392 21.16 4.72 20.74
CA ALA A 392 21.72 5.64 21.72
C ALA A 392 22.11 4.95 23.03
N LEU A 393 21.25 4.06 23.54
CA LEU A 393 21.51 3.31 24.76
C LEU A 393 22.75 2.42 24.62
N ARG A 394 22.85 1.68 23.51
CA ARG A 394 23.99 0.79 23.25
C ARG A 394 25.30 1.56 23.13
N ALA A 395 25.30 2.68 22.42
CA ALA A 395 26.48 3.52 22.28
C ALA A 395 26.95 4.09 23.63
N ALA A 396 26.01 4.36 24.56
CA ALA A 396 26.35 4.86 25.88
C ALA A 396 26.92 3.80 26.82
N THR A 397 26.55 2.53 26.67
CA THR A 397 27.04 1.43 27.53
C THR A 397 28.31 0.76 26.97
N GLY A 398 29.12 1.49 26.19
CA GLY A 398 30.37 0.98 25.61
C GLY A 398 30.19 0.10 24.38
N GLY A 399 28.95 -0.18 23.95
CA GLY A 399 28.64 -0.89 22.72
C GLY A 399 28.70 0.01 21.48
N LYS A 400 29.71 0.88 21.38
CA LYS A 400 29.91 1.72 20.19
C LYS A 400 30.22 0.77 19.03
N SER A 401 29.29 0.69 18.09
CA SER A 401 29.55 0.04 16.80
C SER A 401 30.53 0.91 16.01
N ASP A 402 31.35 0.30 15.15
CA ASP A 402 32.10 1.03 14.13
C ASP A 402 31.18 1.83 13.18
N ASN A 403 29.88 1.50 13.19
CA ASN A 403 28.88 2.25 12.44
C ASN A 403 28.62 3.63 13.08
N PRO A 404 28.46 4.68 12.25
CA PRO A 404 28.08 6.00 12.73
C PRO A 404 26.66 6.01 13.34
N PRO A 405 26.29 7.04 14.11
CA PRO A 405 24.91 7.27 14.55
C PRO A 405 23.92 7.27 13.38
N LEU A 406 22.64 7.00 13.66
CA LEU A 406 21.60 7.12 12.64
C LEU A 406 21.59 8.54 12.06
N PRO A 407 21.51 8.70 10.73
CA PRO A 407 21.55 10.01 10.12
C PRO A 407 20.24 10.77 10.38
N ALA A 408 20.33 12.06 10.69
CA ALA A 408 19.15 12.91 10.81
C ALA A 408 18.77 13.42 9.40
N ARG A 409 17.70 12.88 8.82
CA ARG A 409 17.31 13.05 7.41
C ARG A 409 15.82 13.30 7.18
N LEU A 410 14.99 13.24 8.23
CA LEU A 410 13.57 13.56 8.09
C LEU A 410 13.42 15.04 7.76
N SER A 411 12.74 15.36 6.66
CA SER A 411 12.58 16.74 6.20
C SER A 411 11.56 17.52 7.05
N PRO A 412 11.61 18.86 7.03
CA PRO A 412 10.54 19.70 7.56
C PRO A 412 9.15 19.42 6.96
N ALA A 413 9.11 19.05 5.67
CA ALA A 413 7.88 18.63 5.01
C ALA A 413 7.32 17.32 5.63
N PHE A 414 8.20 16.36 5.96
CA PHE A 414 7.83 15.15 6.70
C PHE A 414 7.24 15.50 8.07
N LEU A 415 7.91 16.38 8.83
CA LEU A 415 7.42 16.83 10.13
C LEU A 415 6.02 17.43 10.02
N ARG A 416 5.82 18.36 9.08
CA ARG A 416 4.53 19.00 8.86
C ARG A 416 3.44 18.01 8.49
N ALA A 417 3.76 16.97 7.70
CA ALA A 417 2.81 15.92 7.36
C ALA A 417 2.42 15.03 8.56
N CYS A 418 3.23 15.00 9.61
CA CYS A 418 2.95 14.29 10.86
C CYS A 418 2.06 15.06 11.83
N ASP A 419 1.75 16.35 11.59
CA ASP A 419 0.93 17.12 12.53
C ASP A 419 -0.50 16.57 12.61
N ASP A 420 -0.76 15.74 13.62
CA ASP A 420 -2.05 15.13 13.95
C ASP A 420 -2.94 16.06 14.80
N GLY A 421 -2.48 17.29 15.04
CA GLY A 421 -3.19 18.27 15.87
C GLY A 421 -3.11 18.01 17.37
N SER A 422 -2.43 16.95 17.81
CA SER A 422 -2.31 16.62 19.22
C SER A 422 -1.31 17.53 19.94
N LEU A 423 -1.56 17.75 21.24
CA LEU A 423 -0.63 18.48 22.10
C LEU A 423 0.68 17.68 22.28
N GLU A 424 0.60 16.34 22.32
CA GLU A 424 1.77 15.47 22.43
C GLU A 424 2.74 15.65 21.27
N PHE A 425 2.22 15.71 20.03
CA PHE A 425 3.03 15.95 18.84
C PHE A 425 3.68 17.33 18.89
N ARG A 426 2.90 18.38 19.19
CA ARG A 426 3.42 19.75 19.30
C ARG A 426 4.56 19.86 20.32
N LEU A 427 4.37 19.29 21.51
CA LEU A 427 5.39 19.27 22.57
C LEU A 427 6.65 18.52 22.12
N ALA A 428 6.51 17.30 21.58
CA ALA A 428 7.64 16.50 21.13
C ALA A 428 8.43 17.20 20.02
N ALA A 429 7.75 17.77 19.02
CA ALA A 429 8.36 18.47 17.90
C ALA A 429 9.04 19.78 18.32
N ALA A 430 8.42 20.58 19.20
CA ALA A 430 9.04 21.80 19.72
C ALA A 430 10.32 21.50 20.50
N ILE A 431 10.31 20.44 21.32
CA ILE A 431 11.49 19.95 22.05
C ILE A 431 12.56 19.49 21.06
N ALA A 432 12.25 18.58 20.14
CA ALA A 432 13.19 18.01 19.17
C ALA A 432 13.93 19.10 18.34
N MET A 433 13.26 20.21 18.06
CA MET A 433 13.79 21.33 17.27
C MET A 433 14.59 22.37 18.06
N ILE A 434 14.95 22.08 19.32
CA ILE A 434 15.88 22.90 20.09
C ILE A 434 17.29 22.81 19.50
N GLY A 435 17.79 23.97 19.09
CA GLY A 435 19.02 24.10 18.33
C GLY A 435 20.30 24.16 19.18
N PRO A 436 21.46 24.22 18.53
CA PRO A 436 22.72 24.50 19.21
C PRO A 436 22.81 25.97 19.65
N ALA A 437 23.60 26.24 20.68
CA ALA A 437 23.87 27.58 21.18
C ALA A 437 25.38 27.80 21.40
N GLY A 438 25.89 28.98 21.05
CA GLY A 438 27.33 29.25 20.98
C GLY A 438 27.91 29.02 19.58
N LYS A 439 29.21 29.32 19.41
CA LYS A 439 29.91 29.32 18.11
C LYS A 439 31.13 28.39 18.15
N GLY A 440 31.53 27.89 16.98
CA GLY A 440 32.74 27.07 16.84
C GLY A 440 32.67 25.73 17.57
N ARG A 441 33.80 25.29 18.13
CA ARG A 441 33.93 24.01 18.85
C ARG A 441 33.40 24.07 20.28
N GLU A 442 33.34 25.26 20.88
CA GLU A 442 32.82 25.49 22.23
C GLU A 442 31.35 25.91 22.14
N ARG A 443 30.47 24.91 22.03
CA ARG A 443 29.03 25.14 21.91
C ARG A 443 28.21 24.08 22.62
N VAL A 444 27.00 24.46 23.01
CA VAL A 444 25.94 23.51 23.35
C VAL A 444 25.39 22.96 22.04
N GLY A 445 25.36 21.64 21.89
CA GLY A 445 24.87 20.96 20.70
C GLY A 445 23.34 21.07 20.51
N PRO A 446 22.81 20.53 19.41
CA PRO A 446 21.36 20.37 19.26
C PRO A 446 20.80 19.46 20.37
N LEU A 447 19.48 19.46 20.59
CA LEU A 447 18.90 18.66 21.66
C LEU A 447 19.28 17.18 21.58
N ARG A 448 19.40 16.63 20.38
CA ARG A 448 19.83 15.24 20.17
C ARG A 448 21.14 14.90 20.89
N ALA A 449 22.08 15.84 21.03
CA ALA A 449 23.35 15.63 21.75
C ALA A 449 23.18 15.49 23.27
N ASN A 450 22.04 15.90 23.83
CA ASN A 450 21.69 15.64 25.23
C ASN A 450 21.01 14.28 25.42
N LEU A 451 20.42 13.69 24.38
CA LEU A 451 19.72 12.41 24.47
C LEU A 451 20.61 11.24 24.03
N THR A 452 21.30 11.43 22.91
CA THR A 452 22.20 10.47 22.27
C THR A 452 23.66 10.91 22.50
N PRO A 453 24.61 9.99 22.75
CA PRO A 453 26.02 10.32 22.96
C PRO A 453 26.74 10.68 21.63
N ILE A 454 26.20 11.65 20.88
CA ILE A 454 26.78 12.18 19.64
C ILE A 454 27.64 13.42 19.90
N ASP A 455 28.53 13.72 18.97
CA ASP A 455 29.33 14.92 19.00
C ASP A 455 28.44 16.17 18.84
N PRO A 456 28.55 17.19 19.72
CA PRO A 456 27.69 18.37 19.71
C PRO A 456 27.95 19.32 18.52
N VAL A 457 29.12 19.21 17.88
CA VAL A 457 29.52 20.00 16.69
C VAL A 457 29.30 19.20 15.41
N ALA A 458 29.52 17.89 15.45
CA ALA A 458 29.34 16.97 14.33
C ALA A 458 28.32 15.85 14.65
N PRO A 459 27.00 16.13 14.62
CA PRO A 459 25.94 15.20 15.03
C PRO A 459 25.93 13.84 14.31
N GLY A 460 26.60 13.70 13.17
CA GLY A 460 26.78 12.44 12.46
C GLY A 460 27.91 11.55 13.00
N LYS A 461 28.54 11.92 14.14
CA LYS A 461 29.61 11.14 14.78
C LYS A 461 29.27 10.88 16.25
N TRP A 462 29.77 9.77 16.78
CA TRP A 462 29.76 9.50 18.22
C TRP A 462 30.66 10.50 18.96
N ALA A 463 30.26 10.91 20.15
CA ALA A 463 31.11 11.73 21.01
C ALA A 463 32.32 10.93 21.50
N ASP A 464 33.48 11.59 21.51
CA ASP A 464 34.71 11.08 22.10
C ASP A 464 35.15 12.00 23.24
N GLY A 465 35.06 11.52 24.48
CA GLY A 465 35.41 12.27 25.70
C GLY A 465 34.54 13.49 26.09
N HIS A 466 33.73 14.04 25.19
CA HIS A 466 33.03 15.34 25.37
C HIS A 466 31.51 15.28 25.21
N SER A 467 30.89 14.16 25.60
CA SER A 467 29.44 13.99 25.52
C SER A 467 28.68 15.02 26.37
N GLN A 468 27.63 15.61 25.80
CA GLN A 468 26.67 16.49 26.50
C GLN A 468 25.41 15.71 26.93
N ARG A 469 25.45 14.38 26.85
CA ARG A 469 24.32 13.51 27.15
C ARG A 469 23.86 13.64 28.60
N HIS A 470 22.57 13.86 28.78
CA HIS A 470 21.88 13.84 30.06
C HIS A 470 20.43 13.38 29.85
N TRP A 471 20.21 12.08 29.71
CA TRP A 471 18.86 11.50 29.59
C TRP A 471 18.71 10.31 30.55
N TYR A 472 18.68 10.62 31.84
CA TYR A 472 18.57 9.67 32.95
C TYR A 472 17.54 10.18 33.94
N GLY A 473 16.83 9.28 34.62
CA GLY A 473 15.75 9.64 35.54
C GLY A 473 14.58 8.66 35.44
N VAL A 474 13.70 8.67 36.45
CA VAL A 474 12.58 7.70 36.52
C VAL A 474 11.38 8.14 35.68
N SER A 475 11.13 9.46 35.57
CA SER A 475 10.03 10.00 34.77
C SER A 475 10.52 10.86 33.60
N PHE A 476 9.65 11.06 32.61
CA PHE A 476 9.89 11.95 31.47
C PHE A 476 10.22 13.38 31.93
N VAL A 477 9.43 13.91 32.88
CA VAL A 477 9.63 15.22 33.50
C VAL A 477 11.03 15.36 34.12
N GLN A 478 11.49 14.38 34.90
CA GLN A 478 12.81 14.44 35.52
C GLN A 478 13.94 14.42 34.48
N ARG A 479 13.81 13.60 33.43
CA ARG A 479 14.81 13.55 32.34
C ARG A 479 14.91 14.90 31.63
N LEU A 480 13.78 15.51 31.27
CA LEU A 480 13.76 16.84 30.68
C LEU A 480 14.33 17.91 31.61
N GLY A 481 13.98 17.89 32.90
CA GLY A 481 14.53 18.84 33.87
C GLY A 481 16.04 18.74 34.00
N GLY A 482 16.58 17.52 34.02
CA GLY A 482 18.01 17.28 33.99
C GLY A 482 18.68 17.80 32.70
N VAL A 483 18.02 17.67 31.53
CA VAL A 483 18.50 18.28 30.28
C VAL A 483 18.55 19.80 30.41
N VAL A 484 17.52 20.45 30.98
CA VAL A 484 17.52 21.90 31.21
C VAL A 484 18.73 22.30 32.04
N ARG A 485 18.91 21.68 33.21
CA ARG A 485 20.07 21.95 34.08
C ARG A 485 21.38 21.76 33.34
N ARG A 486 21.54 20.63 32.63
CA ARG A 486 22.76 20.33 31.89
C ARG A 486 23.05 21.39 30.83
N ARG A 487 22.05 21.75 30.01
CA ARG A 487 22.22 22.76 28.95
C ARG A 487 22.57 24.12 29.54
N LEU A 488 21.95 24.55 30.65
CA LEU A 488 22.31 25.81 31.32
C LEU A 488 23.75 25.83 31.81
N ILE A 489 24.22 24.73 32.42
CA ILE A 489 25.62 24.59 32.86
C ILE A 489 26.58 24.61 31.68
N ASP A 490 26.31 23.83 30.63
CA ASP A 490 27.15 23.78 29.43
C ASP A 490 27.17 25.15 28.74
N GLY A 491 26.05 25.85 28.68
CA GLY A 491 25.95 27.21 28.13
C GLY A 491 26.83 28.23 28.86
N LEU A 492 26.87 28.16 30.20
CA LEU A 492 27.76 29.00 31.01
C LEU A 492 29.23 28.62 30.80
N ARG A 493 29.53 27.31 30.75
CA ARG A 493 30.89 26.81 30.53
C ARG A 493 31.48 27.27 29.20
N VAL A 494 30.68 27.27 28.13
CA VAL A 494 31.13 27.69 26.79
C VAL A 494 30.93 29.18 26.51
N GLY A 495 30.48 29.97 27.49
CA GLY A 495 30.23 31.40 27.31
C GLY A 495 29.19 31.72 26.23
N ALA A 496 28.14 30.90 26.13
CA ALA A 496 27.11 31.08 25.10
C ALA A 496 26.44 32.47 25.23
N SER A 497 26.30 33.18 24.11
CA SER A 497 25.71 34.52 24.05
C SER A 497 24.20 34.57 24.27
N SER A 498 23.54 33.43 24.41
CA SER A 498 22.10 33.27 24.61
C SER A 498 21.82 32.02 25.44
N VAL A 499 20.69 32.00 26.14
CA VAL A 499 20.24 30.82 26.89
C VAL A 499 20.03 29.67 25.91
N PRO A 500 20.61 28.47 26.13
CA PRO A 500 20.62 27.35 25.18
C PRO A 500 19.29 26.59 25.11
N LEU A 501 18.16 27.29 25.15
CA LEU A 501 16.79 26.74 25.16
C LEU A 501 15.95 27.26 23.98
N SER A 502 16.58 27.84 22.96
CA SER A 502 15.91 28.28 21.74
C SER A 502 15.63 27.11 20.79
N GLY A 503 14.46 27.12 20.18
CA GLY A 503 14.04 26.16 19.17
C GLY A 503 13.48 26.83 17.94
N ARG A 504 13.37 26.08 16.85
CA ARG A 504 12.80 26.56 15.57
C ARG A 504 11.28 26.64 15.59
N LEU A 505 10.65 25.75 16.34
CA LEU A 505 9.20 25.74 16.55
C LEU A 505 8.93 26.16 17.99
N ALA A 506 7.96 27.05 18.14
CA ALA A 506 7.57 27.64 19.39
C ALA A 506 6.08 27.42 19.62
N LEU A 507 5.76 27.08 20.87
CA LEU A 507 4.40 26.77 21.30
C LEU A 507 3.66 28.02 21.76
N HIS A 508 2.33 27.96 21.68
CA HIS A 508 1.49 28.93 22.39
C HIS A 508 1.70 28.74 23.92
N PRO A 509 1.85 29.81 24.71
CA PRO A 509 2.06 29.69 26.16
C PRO A 509 0.99 28.87 26.91
N VAL A 510 -0.25 28.89 26.43
CA VAL A 510 -1.37 28.08 26.97
C VAL A 510 -1.16 26.58 26.75
N ASP A 511 -0.60 26.17 25.62
CA ASP A 511 -0.29 24.75 25.35
C ASP A 511 0.82 24.26 26.30
N VAL A 512 1.79 25.12 26.61
CA VAL A 512 2.81 24.81 27.63
C VAL A 512 2.20 24.77 29.03
N ALA A 513 1.23 25.63 29.34
CA ALA A 513 0.53 25.60 30.62
C ALA A 513 -0.13 24.24 30.89
N ALA A 514 -0.69 23.58 29.88
CA ALA A 514 -1.24 22.23 30.02
C ALA A 514 -0.19 21.22 30.49
N PHE A 515 1.04 21.31 29.95
CA PHE A 515 2.17 20.51 30.40
C PHE A 515 2.61 20.89 31.82
N VAL A 516 2.60 22.17 32.19
CA VAL A 516 3.02 22.67 33.52
C VAL A 516 2.06 22.21 34.62
N TRP A 517 0.76 22.27 34.38
CA TRP A 517 -0.26 21.80 35.32
C TRP A 517 -0.34 20.28 35.41
N GLY A 518 0.23 19.55 34.44
CA GLY A 518 0.15 18.10 34.39
C GLY A 518 -1.27 17.60 34.11
N GLY A 519 -1.99 18.28 33.21
CA GLY A 519 -3.41 18.06 32.96
C GLY A 519 -3.78 16.59 32.70
N HIS A 520 -4.95 16.17 33.21
CA HIS A 520 -5.52 14.85 32.97
C HIS A 520 -5.68 14.62 31.46
N GLY A 521 -4.90 13.69 30.89
CA GLY A 521 -5.03 13.28 29.49
C GLY A 521 -3.74 13.36 28.65
N LEU A 522 -2.67 13.99 29.15
CA LEU A 522 -1.40 14.07 28.42
C LEU A 522 -0.64 12.73 28.48
N ASP A 523 -0.41 12.09 27.33
CA ASP A 523 0.41 10.86 27.27
C ASP A 523 1.91 11.21 27.16
N GLU A 524 2.56 11.38 28.31
CA GLU A 524 4.01 11.65 28.38
C GLU A 524 4.85 10.55 27.73
N ALA A 525 4.40 9.30 27.77
CA ALA A 525 5.11 8.21 27.12
C ALA A 525 5.04 8.33 25.60
N ARG A 526 3.92 8.82 25.04
CA ARG A 526 3.81 9.15 23.62
C ARG A 526 4.70 10.33 23.24
N ILE A 527 4.73 11.39 24.04
CA ILE A 527 5.64 12.53 23.83
C ILE A 527 7.09 12.03 23.74
N GLU A 528 7.52 11.17 24.67
CA GLU A 528 8.89 10.63 24.65
C GLU A 528 9.14 9.77 23.40
N ARG A 529 8.22 8.88 23.01
CA ARG A 529 8.38 8.06 21.80
C ARG A 529 8.48 8.91 20.53
N LEU A 530 7.62 9.93 20.41
CA LEU A 530 7.66 10.88 19.29
C LEU A 530 8.96 11.68 19.29
N LEU A 531 9.35 12.23 20.44
CA LEU A 531 10.57 13.02 20.60
C LEU A 531 11.77 12.27 20.04
N TRP A 532 11.97 11.01 20.46
CA TRP A 532 13.09 10.20 19.98
C TRP A 532 13.11 10.02 18.46
N GLY A 533 11.96 9.87 17.82
CA GLY A 533 11.88 9.77 16.35
C GLY A 533 12.16 11.10 15.67
N LEU A 534 11.64 12.20 16.23
CA LEU A 534 11.82 13.55 15.71
C LEU A 534 13.25 14.08 15.92
N LEU A 535 14.09 13.45 16.76
CA LEU A 535 15.52 13.77 16.79
C LEU A 535 16.24 13.46 15.46
N LEU A 536 15.63 12.64 14.58
CA LEU A 536 16.15 12.33 13.26
C LEU A 536 15.75 13.36 12.19
N LEU A 537 15.21 14.52 12.58
CA LEU A 537 14.95 15.64 11.67
C LEU A 537 16.25 16.27 11.18
N ASP A 538 16.32 16.53 9.88
CA ASP A 538 17.40 17.33 9.30
C ASP A 538 17.33 18.76 9.85
N GLY A 539 18.49 19.35 10.10
CA GLY A 539 18.61 20.70 10.64
C GLY A 539 18.10 21.72 9.64
N ALA A 540 16.82 22.10 9.77
CA ALA A 540 16.16 23.00 8.84
C ALA A 540 16.83 24.39 8.77
N ARG A 541 16.80 24.97 7.57
CA ARG A 541 17.20 26.37 7.34
C ARG A 541 16.27 27.31 8.10
N ARG A 542 16.73 28.54 8.34
CA ARG A 542 15.96 29.54 9.10
C ARG A 542 14.62 29.88 8.43
N ASP A 543 14.59 29.92 7.11
CA ASP A 543 13.43 30.36 6.32
C ASP A 543 12.75 29.18 5.59
N ASP A 544 12.68 28.03 6.26
CA ASP A 544 12.05 26.83 5.68
C ASP A 544 10.52 27.01 5.58
N PRO A 545 9.92 26.91 4.39
CA PRO A 545 8.50 27.20 4.20
C PRO A 545 7.57 26.22 4.92
N ASP A 546 7.97 24.95 5.09
CA ASP A 546 7.14 23.95 5.76
C ASP A 546 7.16 24.16 7.27
N LEU A 547 8.31 24.53 7.85
CA LEU A 547 8.36 24.94 9.26
C LEU A 547 7.57 26.23 9.51
N ASN A 548 7.64 27.21 8.62
CA ASN A 548 6.89 28.45 8.76
C ASN A 548 5.37 28.20 8.71
N ALA A 549 4.92 27.35 7.79
CA ALA A 549 3.53 26.95 7.71
C ALA A 549 3.05 26.20 8.97
N LEU A 550 3.90 25.32 9.51
CA LEU A 550 3.62 24.61 10.76
C LEU A 550 3.61 25.56 11.98
N GLN A 551 4.55 26.50 12.05
CA GLN A 551 4.58 27.51 13.10
C GLN A 551 3.32 28.39 13.08
N GLU A 552 2.79 28.69 11.90
CA GLU A 552 1.55 29.46 11.75
C GLU A 552 0.33 28.69 12.26
N SER A 553 0.23 27.38 12.00
CA SER A 553 -0.88 26.55 12.53
C SER A 553 -0.85 26.44 14.05
N TRP A 554 0.31 26.62 14.68
CA TRP A 554 0.49 26.59 16.14
C TRP A 554 0.26 27.94 16.82
N ARG A 555 -0.16 28.97 16.08
CA ARG A 555 -0.57 30.25 16.68
C ARG A 555 -1.86 30.13 17.51
N THR A 556 -2.68 29.15 17.19
CA THR A 556 -3.90 28.84 17.93
C THR A 556 -3.59 27.71 18.92
N PRO A 557 -3.84 27.89 20.23
CA PRO A 557 -3.63 26.83 21.20
C PRO A 557 -4.62 25.68 21.00
N VAL A 558 -4.21 24.47 21.38
CA VAL A 558 -5.07 23.29 21.46
C VAL A 558 -5.70 23.18 22.85
N SER A 559 -5.04 23.72 23.87
CA SER A 559 -5.55 23.75 25.24
C SER A 559 -6.22 25.08 25.61
N GLU A 560 -6.99 25.07 26.68
CA GLU A 560 -7.62 26.24 27.30
C GLU A 560 -7.03 26.54 28.70
N THR A 561 -5.88 25.94 29.05
CA THR A 561 -5.26 26.13 30.38
C THR A 561 -4.75 27.53 30.66
N VAL A 562 -4.96 27.98 31.90
CA VAL A 562 -4.43 29.27 32.37
C VAL A 562 -2.92 29.19 32.55
N VAL A 563 -2.19 30.17 32.00
CA VAL A 563 -0.73 30.24 32.14
C VAL A 563 -0.33 30.57 33.59
N PRO A 564 0.45 29.72 34.28
CA PRO A 564 0.90 29.99 35.65
C PRO A 564 1.89 31.16 35.67
N ARG A 565 1.61 32.17 36.53
CA ARG A 565 2.51 33.32 36.72
C ARG A 565 3.92 32.92 37.20
N PRO A 566 4.10 31.95 38.13
CA PRO A 566 5.43 31.47 38.53
C PRO A 566 6.26 30.97 37.34
N TRP A 567 5.66 30.15 36.48
CA TRP A 567 6.33 29.64 35.28
C TRP A 567 6.64 30.77 34.29
N ALA A 568 5.70 31.70 34.04
CA ALA A 568 5.92 32.83 33.14
C ALA A 568 7.12 33.68 33.57
N LEU A 569 7.25 33.98 34.87
CA LEU A 569 8.37 34.74 35.43
C LEU A 569 9.70 33.99 35.25
N LEU A 570 9.73 32.69 35.59
CA LEU A 570 10.91 31.84 35.42
C LEU A 570 11.33 31.74 33.95
N LYS A 571 10.35 31.63 33.03
CA LYS A 571 10.59 31.56 31.60
C LYS A 571 11.19 32.84 31.05
N LEU A 572 10.74 34.01 31.51
CA LEU A 572 11.32 35.30 31.15
C LEU A 572 12.75 35.48 31.69
N ALA A 573 13.02 35.03 32.92
CA ALA A 573 14.36 35.08 33.49
C ALA A 573 15.38 34.18 32.75
N LEU A 574 14.89 33.15 32.06
CA LEU A 574 15.67 32.23 31.23
C LEU A 574 15.36 32.39 29.73
N TRP A 575 14.90 33.58 29.32
CA TRP A 575 14.57 33.85 27.93
C TRP A 575 15.83 33.82 27.05
N PRO A 576 15.86 33.07 25.93
CA PRO A 576 17.03 33.03 25.05
C PRO A 576 17.38 34.36 24.37
N GLY A 577 16.39 35.25 24.20
CA GLY A 577 16.56 36.55 23.57
C GLY A 577 16.62 37.70 24.57
N ARG A 578 16.22 38.89 24.10
CA ARG A 578 15.97 40.06 24.96
C ARG A 578 14.51 40.05 25.41
N VAL A 579 14.24 40.54 26.61
CA VAL A 579 12.90 40.80 27.16
C VAL A 579 12.75 42.31 27.25
N ARG A 580 11.79 42.90 26.52
CA ARG A 580 11.67 44.36 26.36
C ARG A 580 13.00 45.03 26.06
N GLU A 581 13.69 44.51 25.04
CA GLU A 581 15.01 44.97 24.57
C GLU A 581 16.18 44.77 25.55
N VAL A 582 15.97 44.24 26.75
CA VAL A 582 17.05 43.97 27.71
C VAL A 582 17.46 42.50 27.73
N ALA A 583 18.77 42.25 27.76
CA ALA A 583 19.32 40.91 27.93
C ALA A 583 19.35 40.53 29.41
N VAL A 584 18.71 39.42 29.77
CA VAL A 584 18.72 38.91 31.14
C VAL A 584 19.83 37.87 31.27
N ARG A 585 20.74 38.07 32.24
CA ARG A 585 21.82 37.11 32.48
C ARG A 585 21.29 35.86 33.19
N THR A 586 21.58 34.70 32.60
CA THR A 586 21.21 33.39 33.14
C THR A 586 21.75 33.16 34.55
N ASP A 587 20.91 32.64 35.45
CA ASP A 587 21.31 32.19 36.78
C ASP A 587 21.05 30.67 36.92
N PRO A 588 22.10 29.83 37.01
CA PRO A 588 21.93 28.38 37.07
C PRO A 588 21.27 27.91 38.38
N ARG A 589 21.21 28.76 39.42
CA ARG A 589 20.56 28.44 40.69
C ARG A 589 19.06 28.20 40.50
N ILE A 590 18.43 28.82 39.50
CA ILE A 590 17.00 28.62 39.21
C ILE A 590 16.72 27.13 38.97
N ALA A 591 17.51 26.48 38.12
CA ALA A 591 17.35 25.05 37.82
C ALA A 591 17.61 24.18 39.07
N ALA A 592 18.68 24.48 39.81
CA ALA A 592 19.04 23.72 41.02
C ALA A 592 17.98 23.83 42.14
N LEU A 593 17.35 25.00 42.30
CA LEU A 593 16.28 25.22 43.28
C LEU A 593 15.01 24.45 42.89
N LEU A 594 14.63 24.45 41.61
CA LEU A 594 13.47 23.70 41.13
C LEU A 594 13.68 22.19 41.27
N GLU A 595 14.88 21.66 40.97
CA GLU A 595 15.19 20.25 41.22
C GLU A 595 15.11 19.88 42.71
N ALA A 596 15.44 20.81 43.59
CA ALA A 596 15.33 20.63 45.04
C ALA A 596 13.89 20.84 45.57
N GLY A 597 12.90 21.04 44.71
CA GLY A 597 11.51 21.29 45.10
C GLY A 597 11.23 22.69 45.66
N ARG A 598 12.19 23.63 45.55
CA ARG A 598 12.13 24.97 46.16
C ARG A 598 11.61 26.01 45.16
N LEU A 599 10.34 25.90 44.78
CA LEU A 599 9.71 26.76 43.77
C LEU A 599 9.73 28.24 44.16
N ASP A 600 9.36 28.58 45.39
CA ASP A 600 9.26 29.96 45.87
C ASP A 600 10.60 30.71 45.80
N GLU A 601 11.69 30.01 46.11
CA GLU A 601 13.04 30.56 46.04
C GLU A 601 13.51 30.71 44.59
N ALA A 602 13.17 29.76 43.72
CA ALA A 602 13.47 29.88 42.29
C ALA A 602 12.77 31.11 41.68
N VAL A 603 11.50 31.33 42.03
CA VAL A 603 10.71 32.51 41.63
C VAL A 603 11.34 33.79 42.18
N SER A 604 11.79 33.78 43.43
CA SER A 604 12.47 34.92 44.06
C SER A 604 13.78 35.27 43.37
N VAL A 605 14.59 34.26 43.02
CA VAL A 605 15.84 34.44 42.25
C VAL A 605 15.54 34.99 40.85
N ALA A 606 14.53 34.46 40.17
CA ALA A 606 14.11 34.96 38.85
C ALA A 606 13.64 36.42 38.91
N ALA A 607 12.80 36.78 39.88
CA ALA A 607 12.37 38.15 40.11
C ALA A 607 13.55 39.10 40.36
N HIS A 608 14.51 38.67 41.18
CA HIS A 608 15.71 39.46 41.45
C HIS A 608 16.57 39.65 40.19
N ARG A 609 16.71 38.62 39.35
CA ARG A 609 17.47 38.72 38.09
C ARG A 609 16.83 39.67 37.09
N LEU A 610 15.50 39.64 36.99
CA LEU A 610 14.75 40.59 36.16
C LEU A 610 14.93 42.04 36.67
N ARG A 611 14.88 42.26 37.99
CA ARG A 611 15.17 43.58 38.61
C ARG A 611 16.58 44.08 38.34
N VAL A 612 17.58 43.21 38.46
CA VAL A 612 18.98 43.56 38.14
C VAL A 612 19.15 43.93 36.66
N ALA A 613 18.33 43.34 35.78
CA ALA A 613 18.27 43.71 34.36
C ALA A 613 17.41 44.96 34.09
N GLY A 614 16.90 45.66 35.11
CA GLY A 614 16.09 46.88 34.93
C GLY A 614 14.62 46.63 34.59
N LEU A 615 14.12 45.40 34.74
CA LEU A 615 12.71 45.05 34.58
C LEU A 615 12.02 45.03 35.94
N VAL A 616 10.76 45.48 36.02
CA VAL A 616 10.00 45.52 37.29
C VAL A 616 9.00 44.36 37.34
N PRO A 617 9.31 43.24 38.02
CA PRO A 617 8.39 42.12 38.16
C PRO A 617 7.30 42.42 39.19
N LEU A 618 6.06 42.11 38.81
CA LEU A 618 4.90 42.12 39.70
C LEU A 618 5.08 41.06 40.80
N PRO A 619 4.45 41.24 41.98
CA PRO A 619 4.40 40.19 43.00
C PRO A 619 3.79 38.91 42.42
N VAL A 620 4.59 37.84 42.41
CA VAL A 620 4.17 36.49 42.02
C VAL A 620 4.33 35.59 43.23
N VAL A 621 3.21 35.09 43.74
CA VAL A 621 3.19 34.04 44.76
C VAL A 621 3.19 32.71 44.02
N ALA A 622 4.13 31.82 44.37
CA ALA A 622 4.08 30.45 43.88
C ALA A 622 3.20 29.64 44.85
N PRO A 623 2.05 29.11 44.40
CA PRO A 623 1.31 28.18 45.23
C PRO A 623 2.10 26.88 45.29
N SER A 624 2.92 26.71 46.34
CA SER A 624 3.85 25.58 46.52
C SER A 624 3.14 24.22 46.55
N ARG A 625 1.81 24.18 46.68
CA ARG A 625 0.97 22.97 46.67
C ARG A 625 0.30 22.65 45.33
N GLU A 626 0.28 23.57 44.37
CA GLU A 626 -0.49 23.39 43.12
C GLU A 626 0.41 23.11 41.91
N LEU A 627 1.68 23.56 41.94
CA LEU A 627 2.63 23.38 40.84
C LEU A 627 3.75 22.44 41.24
N ASP A 628 3.93 21.35 40.48
CA ASP A 628 5.07 20.45 40.61
C ASP A 628 6.37 21.16 40.16
N PRO A 629 7.34 21.42 41.06
CA PRO A 629 8.58 22.10 40.70
C PRO A 629 9.40 21.38 39.62
N ALA A 630 9.36 20.04 39.58
CA ALA A 630 10.08 19.26 38.57
C ALA A 630 9.46 19.47 37.17
N ARG A 631 8.14 19.58 37.11
CA ARG A 631 7.37 19.86 35.89
C ARG A 631 7.56 21.29 35.41
N VAL A 632 7.57 22.25 36.34
CA VAL A 632 7.94 23.65 36.05
C VAL A 632 9.35 23.72 35.45
N LEU A 633 10.32 23.00 36.04
CA LEU A 633 11.68 22.92 35.49
C LEU A 633 11.72 22.33 34.09
N ALA A 634 11.09 21.18 33.87
CA ALA A 634 11.03 20.55 32.55
C ALA A 634 10.41 21.49 31.51
N ALA A 635 9.36 22.22 31.88
CA ALA A 635 8.66 23.15 30.98
C ALA A 635 9.53 24.35 30.56
N LEU A 636 10.60 24.68 31.27
CA LEU A 636 11.51 25.76 30.88
C LEU A 636 12.23 25.46 29.56
N ILE A 637 12.37 24.17 29.19
CA ILE A 637 12.96 23.77 27.91
C ILE A 637 12.06 24.14 26.72
N LEU A 638 10.74 24.18 26.91
CA LEU A 638 9.76 24.33 25.85
C LEU A 638 9.87 25.71 25.20
N PRO A 639 10.23 25.81 23.91
CA PRO A 639 10.24 27.09 23.23
C PRO A 639 8.82 27.65 23.13
N VAL A 640 8.65 28.93 23.39
CA VAL A 640 7.37 29.64 23.27
C VAL A 640 7.58 30.92 22.49
N TYR A 641 6.55 31.39 21.79
CA TYR A 641 6.57 32.70 21.12
C TYR A 641 5.84 33.73 21.98
N GLY A 642 5.91 35.00 21.57
CA GLY A 642 5.14 36.06 22.21
C GLY A 642 5.52 36.28 23.67
N HIS A 643 6.80 36.35 24.00
CA HIS A 643 7.27 36.67 25.36
C HIS A 643 6.67 37.95 25.93
N GLU A 644 6.26 38.91 25.09
CA GLU A 644 5.51 40.08 25.53
C GLU A 644 4.21 39.73 26.26
N ARG A 645 3.46 38.71 25.80
CA ARG A 645 2.25 38.22 26.50
C ARG A 645 2.58 37.61 27.86
N LEU A 646 3.78 37.03 28.00
CA LEU A 646 4.26 36.55 29.31
C LEU A 646 4.64 37.74 30.18
N ALA A 647 5.35 38.72 29.62
CA ALA A 647 5.78 39.94 30.30
C ALA A 647 4.59 40.73 30.83
N GLU A 648 3.52 40.93 30.05
CA GLU A 648 2.27 41.59 30.48
C GLU A 648 1.63 40.95 31.73
N LYS A 649 1.82 39.64 31.94
CA LYS A 649 1.26 38.93 33.10
C LYS A 649 2.08 39.08 34.38
N VAL A 650 3.37 39.40 34.27
CA VAL A 650 4.32 39.31 35.40
C VAL A 650 5.28 40.48 35.54
N LEU A 651 5.28 41.45 34.62
CA LEU A 651 6.07 42.68 34.67
C LEU A 651 5.11 43.88 34.64
N GLU A 652 5.46 44.97 35.34
CA GLU A 652 4.72 46.24 35.25
C GLU A 652 4.79 46.81 33.83
N GLY A 653 3.75 47.53 33.38
CA GLY A 653 3.75 48.15 32.06
C GLY A 653 4.79 49.26 31.97
N THR A 654 5.69 49.19 30.99
CA THR A 654 6.52 50.33 30.61
C THR A 654 5.65 51.27 29.77
N THR A 655 5.06 52.30 30.39
CA THR A 655 4.72 53.51 29.64
C THR A 655 6.03 54.09 29.11
N PRO A 656 6.16 54.38 27.80
CA PRO A 656 7.25 55.22 27.33
C PRO A 656 7.11 56.55 28.05
N ASN A 657 8.18 57.01 28.69
CA ASN A 657 8.26 58.35 29.24
C ASN A 657 8.09 59.32 28.05
N THR A 658 6.89 59.89 27.89
CA THR A 658 6.71 61.05 27.02
C THR A 658 7.39 62.21 27.72
N ASP A 659 8.66 62.44 27.39
CA ASP A 659 9.26 63.75 27.58
C ASP A 659 8.39 64.75 26.81
N GLU A 660 7.64 65.57 27.56
CA GLU A 660 7.04 66.79 27.05
C GLU A 660 8.16 67.67 26.47
N PRO A 661 8.11 68.04 25.18
CA PRO A 661 8.99 69.08 24.70
C PRO A 661 8.42 70.42 25.20
N SER A 662 9.19 71.06 26.09
CA SER A 662 8.97 72.44 26.52
C SER A 662 8.79 73.34 25.29
N SER A 663 7.59 73.88 25.12
CA SER A 663 7.27 74.88 24.10
C SER A 663 8.02 76.19 24.41
N SER A 664 9.06 76.47 23.65
CA SER A 664 9.56 77.85 23.44
C SER A 664 8.92 78.42 22.17
N PRO A 665 8.51 79.69 22.14
CA PRO A 665 7.76 80.27 21.02
C PRO A 665 8.66 80.55 19.80
N PRO A 666 8.09 80.60 18.58
CA PRO A 666 8.86 80.63 17.34
C PRO A 666 9.45 82.02 17.07
N ARG A 667 10.71 82.05 16.64
CA ARG A 667 11.32 83.22 15.99
C ARG A 667 11.03 83.19 14.48
N GLN A 668 10.62 84.34 13.98
CA GLN A 668 10.41 84.69 12.58
C GLN A 668 11.72 84.68 11.76
N GLY A 669 11.61 84.42 10.46
CA GLY A 669 12.64 84.64 9.44
C GLY A 669 12.60 83.54 8.38
N ALA A 670 11.87 83.69 7.26
CA ALA A 670 12.21 84.44 6.04
C ALA A 670 12.73 83.50 4.93
N ALA A 671 12.13 83.66 3.75
CA ALA A 671 12.34 82.97 2.49
C ALA A 671 13.81 82.80 2.07
N VAL A 672 14.15 81.68 1.42
CA VAL A 672 14.26 81.49 -0.05
C VAL A 672 14.07 80.01 -0.36
#